data_AF-A0A1J5HTE2-F1
#
_entry.id   AF-A0A1J5HTE2-F1
#
_cell.length_a   1.000
_cell.length_b   1.000
_cell.length_c   1.000
_cell.angle_alpha   90.00
_cell.angle_beta   90.00
_cell.angle_gamma   90.00
#
_symmetry.space_group_name_H-M   'P 1'
#
loop_
_entity.id
_entity.type
_entity.pdbx_description
1 polymer ?
#
loop_
_entity_poly.entity_id
_entity_poly.type
_entity_poly.pdbx_seq_one_letter_code
_entity_poly.pdbx_strand_id
1 'polypeptide(L)'
;MNKNAALEILKDAIQHGDWVIGAVNYDEDLHFSSYYLRASLREVTGHLYPGYTKLVSFYHRFNEHYYLLKEECIENADTIIRKAEENIGWLQSVLANIRTHCERLQTVFHESMDKDFFRDLSDSDLRQLYAKHHHVHSELYKWARLPEALDRGVSYFSKYLFHLTEEATNYSSDCGYIFDKITQPVVPSILSESIDELTELVLRVREDETLRALILSDPRRVRMVLPYNLLDRFSAYHAKWKYLNYHGYGDRGLGDVTNVIHRVADTLKQNLDGEDIGLIRDRLKANRDERAALLDDLRFDLRHRQLFELYPQIGSVKLLRRYIQLRNFYYLDLMIEEIARRLNCSEWQIRNLLPEEVLASIDKGAVPHEAESRCDGCIYYALDGKSSVIAGEIVPRLLREMERKTMRGRDRKVLKGVVACRGRVTGTCKIVIRAHDAAIGGLRAGEILVSQSTDPDLINLLKVAGAVLTEQGGVTSHAALICRELGVPAVIGIRGLLDHVADGDTLEVNAEKGEVRIVQSADKTPDAVISLASVSQKDVGGKARGLIRLIEMGCRVPDFVILDSEKVRRILEDNDLIEINDLKAWIRTRLSVKQAERLAVRSSSIDEDADKTSAAGRFETFLDVSLDELPDVLKEFLQVNDKRAGCKYCGSVVLQKMLHPEFSGVCITSDSRFTHGDILVVEAIAGTNVLLTKGHVLPHRFFVDRQTGDMKVDKSPNSDLDEVAGNIRTVVTVSLEIEEKFGGPVDVEWAFADNNLYVLQARRIIH
;
A
#
# COMPACT_ATOMS: atom_id res chain seq x y z
N MET A 1 18.51 1.91 30.78
CA MET A 1 18.80 0.45 30.72
C MET A 1 19.83 0.23 29.63
N ASN A 2 20.80 -0.67 29.77
CA ASN A 2 21.76 -0.96 28.69
C ASN A 2 21.01 -1.59 27.49
N LYS A 3 21.32 -1.18 26.24
CA LYS A 3 20.69 -1.69 25.01
C LYS A 3 20.68 -3.22 24.94
N ASN A 4 21.76 -3.87 25.39
CA ASN A 4 21.85 -5.34 25.42
C ASN A 4 20.83 -5.98 26.38
N ALA A 5 20.59 -5.39 27.55
CA ALA A 5 19.62 -5.91 28.51
C ALA A 5 18.17 -5.73 28.00
N ALA A 6 17.90 -4.63 27.30
CA ALA A 6 16.60 -4.39 26.66
C ALA A 6 16.30 -5.42 25.58
N LEU A 7 17.31 -5.75 24.79
CA LEU A 7 17.20 -6.72 23.73
C LEU A 7 16.96 -8.14 24.25
N GLU A 8 17.64 -8.55 25.32
CA GLU A 8 17.44 -9.88 25.91
C GLU A 8 16.04 -10.03 26.53
N ILE A 9 15.52 -8.99 27.21
CA ILE A 9 14.14 -8.97 27.71
C ILE A 9 13.15 -9.12 26.55
N LEU A 10 13.37 -8.38 25.46
CA LEU A 10 12.51 -8.44 24.29
C LEU A 10 12.54 -9.83 23.64
N LYS A 11 13.71 -10.42 23.43
CA LYS A 11 13.86 -11.77 22.87
C LYS A 11 13.16 -12.80 23.72
N ASP A 12 13.34 -12.76 25.04
CA ASP A 12 12.69 -13.68 25.97
C ASP A 12 11.16 -13.56 25.92
N ALA A 13 10.64 -12.32 25.88
CA ALA A 13 9.21 -12.07 25.77
C ALA A 13 8.63 -12.54 24.42
N ILE A 14 9.32 -12.29 23.30
CA ILE A 14 8.95 -12.84 21.98
C ILE A 14 9.00 -14.37 22.03
N GLN A 15 9.98 -14.95 22.73
CA GLN A 15 10.18 -16.38 22.81
C GLN A 15 8.99 -17.10 23.47
N HIS A 16 8.52 -16.57 24.60
CA HIS A 16 7.58 -17.26 25.49
C HIS A 16 6.14 -16.75 25.45
N GLY A 17 5.88 -15.57 24.88
CA GLY A 17 4.51 -15.02 24.80
C GLY A 17 3.63 -15.68 23.74
N ASP A 18 2.35 -15.90 24.08
CA ASP A 18 1.30 -16.20 23.08
C ASP A 18 0.82 -14.87 22.46
N TRP A 19 1.54 -14.43 21.44
CA TRP A 19 1.30 -13.16 20.77
C TRP A 19 0.17 -13.27 19.73
N VAL A 20 -0.61 -12.21 19.60
CA VAL A 20 -1.54 -12.00 18.49
C VAL A 20 -1.22 -10.69 17.79
N ILE A 21 -1.46 -10.64 16.49
CA ILE A 21 -1.39 -9.40 15.72
C ILE A 21 -2.45 -8.45 16.27
N GLY A 22 -2.02 -7.29 16.76
CA GLY A 22 -2.90 -6.19 17.14
C GLY A 22 -3.40 -5.47 15.89
N ALA A 23 -2.48 -4.93 15.09
CA ALA A 23 -2.75 -4.47 13.74
C ALA A 23 -1.45 -4.39 12.92
N VAL A 24 -1.64 -4.26 11.61
CA VAL A 24 -0.62 -3.84 10.65
C VAL A 24 -1.12 -2.53 10.05
N ASN A 25 -0.44 -1.45 10.35
CA ASN A 25 -0.77 -0.12 9.86
C ASN A 25 0.31 0.29 8.86
N TYR A 26 -0.08 0.39 7.59
CA TYR A 26 0.76 1.02 6.57
C TYR A 26 0.74 2.54 6.78
N ASP A 27 1.80 3.22 6.36
CA ASP A 27 1.94 4.68 6.50
C ASP A 27 1.76 5.14 7.95
N GLU A 28 2.51 4.50 8.85
CA GLU A 28 2.45 4.73 10.29
C GLU A 28 3.86 4.86 10.89
N ASP A 29 4.03 5.79 11.81
CA ASP A 29 5.32 6.10 12.44
C ASP A 29 5.30 5.90 13.96
N LEU A 30 6.49 5.85 14.56
CA LEU A 30 6.64 5.70 16.01
C LEU A 30 6.00 6.85 16.78
N HIS A 31 6.14 8.08 16.27
CA HIS A 31 5.64 9.28 16.93
C HIS A 31 4.12 9.22 17.12
N PHE A 32 3.37 9.00 16.05
CA PHE A 32 1.92 8.95 16.06
C PHE A 32 1.42 7.70 16.80
N SER A 33 2.00 6.54 16.51
CA SER A 33 1.58 5.29 17.16
C SER A 33 1.75 5.30 18.68
N SER A 34 2.73 6.06 19.18
CA SER A 34 2.97 6.21 20.61
C SER A 34 1.74 6.73 21.36
N TYR A 35 0.86 7.52 20.74
CA TYR A 35 -0.35 8.04 21.39
C TYR A 35 -1.33 6.92 21.81
N TYR A 36 -1.49 5.87 21.00
CA TYR A 36 -2.39 4.76 21.34
C TYR A 36 -1.70 3.57 21.98
N LEU A 37 -0.42 3.32 21.67
CA LEU A 37 0.34 2.24 22.29
C LEU A 37 0.64 2.52 23.76
N ARG A 38 0.84 3.80 24.12
CA ARG A 38 1.25 4.23 25.47
C ARG A 38 0.08 4.74 26.32
N ALA A 39 -1.15 4.64 25.82
CA ALA A 39 -2.31 5.15 26.51
C ALA A 39 -2.56 4.38 27.82
N SER A 40 -2.33 5.06 28.95
CA SER A 40 -2.73 4.57 30.27
C SER A 40 -4.21 4.84 30.49
N LEU A 41 -4.95 3.80 30.85
CA LEU A 41 -6.40 3.87 31.04
C LEU A 41 -6.79 3.92 32.52
N ARG A 42 -5.80 3.91 33.42
CA ARG A 42 -6.02 3.90 34.88
C ARG A 42 -6.91 5.03 35.39
N GLU A 43 -6.83 6.21 34.80
CA GLU A 43 -7.66 7.35 35.21
C GLU A 43 -9.15 7.13 34.89
N VAL A 44 -9.46 6.40 33.81
CA VAL A 44 -10.83 6.16 33.33
C VAL A 44 -11.40 4.85 33.90
N THR A 45 -10.56 3.85 34.08
CA THR A 45 -10.97 2.49 34.48
C THR A 45 -10.58 2.15 35.92
N GLY A 46 -9.71 2.92 36.58
CA GLY A 46 -9.12 2.58 37.86
C GLY A 46 -8.11 1.43 37.73
N HIS A 47 -8.18 0.46 38.63
CA HIS A 47 -7.38 -0.76 38.57
C HIS A 47 -7.94 -1.82 37.61
N LEU A 48 -9.13 -1.59 37.04
CA LEU A 48 -9.83 -2.58 36.23
C LEU A 48 -9.12 -2.85 34.90
N TYR A 49 -8.66 -1.80 34.21
CA TYR A 49 -7.91 -1.98 32.97
C TYR A 49 -6.91 -0.84 32.80
N PRO A 50 -5.64 -1.00 33.20
CA PRO A 50 -4.65 0.07 33.12
C PRO A 50 -4.19 0.39 31.69
N GLY A 51 -4.61 -0.40 30.69
CA GLY A 51 -3.99 -0.46 29.36
C GLY A 51 -3.20 -1.77 29.20
N TYR A 52 -2.75 -2.04 27.97
CA TYR A 52 -1.89 -3.20 27.70
C TYR A 52 -0.55 -3.01 28.42
N THR A 53 -0.10 -4.04 29.12
CA THR A 53 1.19 -4.01 29.82
C THR A 53 2.28 -4.76 29.06
N LYS A 54 1.87 -5.61 28.11
CA LYS A 54 2.74 -6.37 27.21
C LYS A 54 2.37 -6.13 25.76
N LEU A 55 3.17 -5.30 25.08
CA LEU A 55 3.05 -5.02 23.65
C LEU A 55 4.44 -4.87 23.00
N VAL A 56 4.52 -5.24 21.73
CA VAL A 56 5.70 -5.04 20.89
C VAL A 56 5.23 -4.49 19.55
N SER A 57 5.80 -3.36 19.12
CA SER A 57 5.52 -2.71 17.84
C SER A 57 6.80 -2.57 17.03
N PHE A 58 6.78 -3.08 15.80
CA PHE A 58 7.88 -3.01 14.85
C PHE A 58 7.57 -1.94 13.82
N TYR A 59 8.54 -1.07 13.54
CA TYR A 59 8.45 -0.05 12.50
C TYR A 59 9.53 -0.33 11.46
N HIS A 60 9.11 -0.53 10.22
CA HIS A 60 10.02 -0.62 9.09
C HIS A 60 9.41 0.05 7.86
N ARG A 61 10.11 1.05 7.31
CA ARG A 61 9.65 1.85 6.15
C ARG A 61 8.24 2.44 6.35
N PHE A 62 7.98 3.01 7.53
CA PHE A 62 6.66 3.52 7.92
C PHE A 62 5.53 2.49 7.85
N ASN A 63 5.85 1.22 8.09
CA ASN A 63 4.84 0.20 8.34
C ASN A 63 4.97 -0.25 9.79
N GLU A 64 3.89 -0.10 10.53
CA GLU A 64 3.78 -0.59 11.90
C GLU A 64 3.21 -2.00 11.88
N HIS A 65 3.91 -2.94 12.50
CA HIS A 65 3.40 -4.27 12.83
C HIS A 65 3.43 -4.38 14.34
N TYR A 66 2.28 -4.28 15.02
CA TYR A 66 2.25 -4.40 16.47
C TYR A 66 1.47 -5.61 16.97
N TYR A 67 1.94 -6.12 18.08
CA TYR A 67 1.58 -7.39 18.67
C TYR A 67 1.21 -7.19 20.13
N LEU A 68 0.22 -7.94 20.57
CA LEU A 68 -0.31 -7.92 21.93
C LEU A 68 -0.31 -9.34 22.49
N LEU A 69 -0.16 -9.47 23.80
CA LEU A 69 -0.33 -10.77 24.44
C LEU A 69 -1.82 -11.16 24.39
N LYS A 70 -2.10 -12.36 23.89
CA LYS A 70 -3.47 -12.85 23.66
C LYS A 70 -4.30 -12.90 24.95
N GLU A 71 -3.68 -13.31 26.04
CA GLU A 71 -4.32 -13.38 27.37
C GLU A 71 -4.77 -11.99 27.82
N GLU A 72 -3.89 -10.97 27.74
CA GLU A 72 -4.28 -9.59 28.04
C GLU A 72 -5.43 -9.09 27.14
N CYS A 73 -5.45 -9.44 25.85
CA CYS A 73 -6.57 -9.07 24.98
C CYS A 73 -7.91 -9.62 25.48
N ILE A 74 -7.93 -10.86 25.98
CA ILE A 74 -9.13 -11.51 26.50
C ILE A 74 -9.55 -10.87 27.83
N GLU A 75 -8.62 -10.76 28.78
CA GLU A 75 -8.87 -10.19 30.11
C GLU A 75 -9.38 -8.76 30.03
N ASN A 76 -8.77 -7.94 29.18
CA ASN A 76 -9.14 -6.54 29.01
C ASN A 76 -10.54 -6.41 28.41
N ALA A 77 -10.86 -7.19 27.38
CA ALA A 77 -12.18 -7.16 26.75
C ALA A 77 -13.27 -7.63 27.72
N ASP A 78 -13.05 -8.73 28.44
CA ASP A 78 -13.97 -9.26 29.44
C ASP A 78 -14.24 -8.24 30.55
N THR A 79 -13.18 -7.59 31.05
CA THR A 79 -13.30 -6.58 32.11
C THR A 79 -14.11 -5.36 31.66
N ILE A 80 -13.91 -4.89 30.42
CA ILE A 80 -14.69 -3.77 29.87
C ILE A 80 -16.17 -4.16 29.74
N ILE A 81 -16.46 -5.38 29.28
CA ILE A 81 -17.85 -5.87 29.13
C ILE A 81 -18.53 -5.98 30.50
N ARG A 82 -17.90 -6.62 31.48
CA ARG A 82 -18.45 -6.73 32.84
C ARG A 82 -18.76 -5.36 33.45
N LYS A 83 -17.84 -4.40 33.29
CA LYS A 83 -18.09 -3.03 33.77
C LYS A 83 -19.27 -2.37 33.06
N ALA A 84 -19.45 -2.63 31.76
CA ALA A 84 -20.59 -2.12 31.01
C ALA A 84 -21.92 -2.79 31.44
N GLU A 85 -21.90 -4.06 31.83
CA GLU A 85 -23.06 -4.77 32.39
C GLU A 85 -23.41 -4.32 33.82
N GLU A 86 -22.40 -4.07 34.66
CA GLU A 86 -22.57 -3.62 36.04
C GLU A 86 -23.04 -2.16 36.12
N ASN A 87 -22.58 -1.31 35.20
CA ASN A 87 -22.90 0.11 35.16
C ASN A 87 -23.52 0.51 33.82
N ILE A 88 -24.85 0.37 33.76
CA ILE A 88 -25.68 0.76 32.62
C ILE A 88 -25.41 2.24 32.29
N GLY A 89 -24.96 2.49 31.07
CA GLY A 89 -24.64 3.84 30.57
C GLY A 89 -23.16 4.22 30.67
N TRP A 90 -22.32 3.46 31.38
CA TRP A 90 -20.88 3.74 31.45
C TRP A 90 -20.23 3.70 30.06
N LEU A 91 -20.44 2.64 29.28
CA LEU A 91 -19.88 2.55 27.92
C LEU A 91 -20.43 3.64 26.99
N GLN A 92 -21.69 4.05 27.17
CA GLN A 92 -22.26 5.20 26.44
C GLN A 92 -21.54 6.50 26.79
N SER A 93 -21.22 6.72 28.07
CA SER A 93 -20.42 7.87 28.51
C SER A 93 -19.00 7.84 27.93
N VAL A 94 -18.39 6.66 27.76
CA VAL A 94 -17.08 6.52 27.09
C VAL A 94 -17.18 6.99 25.64
N LEU A 95 -18.19 6.55 24.89
CA LEU A 95 -18.42 6.99 23.51
C LEU A 95 -18.68 8.50 23.41
N ALA A 96 -19.43 9.08 24.35
CA ALA A 96 -19.66 10.52 24.41
C ALA A 96 -18.36 11.30 24.69
N ASN A 97 -17.53 10.85 25.62
CA ASN A 97 -16.23 11.47 25.90
C ASN A 97 -15.30 11.42 24.69
N ILE A 98 -15.28 10.32 23.92
CA ILE A 98 -14.49 10.27 22.69
C ILE A 98 -14.90 11.40 21.73
N ARG A 99 -16.20 11.65 21.54
CA ARG A 99 -16.69 12.75 20.69
C ARG A 99 -16.22 14.11 21.21
N THR A 100 -16.39 14.38 22.50
CA THR A 100 -15.92 15.62 23.14
C THR A 100 -14.40 15.83 22.97
N HIS A 101 -13.61 14.76 23.12
CA HIS A 101 -12.16 14.85 22.95
C HIS A 101 -11.75 15.00 21.47
N CYS A 102 -12.52 14.45 20.52
CA CYS A 102 -12.34 14.73 19.10
C CYS A 102 -12.58 16.21 18.77
N GLU A 103 -13.65 16.80 19.29
CA GLU A 103 -13.92 18.24 19.13
C GLU A 103 -12.78 19.08 19.70
N ARG A 104 -12.28 18.74 20.90
CA ARG A 104 -11.11 19.40 21.50
C ARG A 104 -9.88 19.30 20.62
N LEU A 105 -9.57 18.10 20.11
CA LEU A 105 -8.43 17.90 19.21
C LEU A 105 -8.59 18.75 17.94
N GLN A 106 -9.79 18.85 17.38
CA GLN A 106 -10.07 19.69 16.22
C GLN A 106 -9.75 21.17 16.45
N THR A 107 -9.92 21.69 17.68
CA THR A 107 -9.60 23.09 18.04
C THR A 107 -8.12 23.38 18.26
N VAL A 108 -7.24 22.37 18.22
CA VAL A 108 -5.79 22.60 18.34
C VAL A 108 -5.25 23.39 17.16
N PHE A 109 -5.67 23.02 15.94
CA PHE A 109 -5.27 23.67 14.70
C PHE A 109 -6.46 24.36 14.02
N HIS A 110 -6.26 25.59 13.55
CA HIS A 110 -7.26 26.36 12.79
C HIS A 110 -7.00 26.23 11.29
N GLU A 111 -8.03 26.39 10.45
CA GLU A 111 -7.89 26.25 8.99
C GLU A 111 -6.96 27.28 8.34
N SER A 112 -6.70 28.40 9.02
CA SER A 112 -5.76 29.43 8.59
C SER A 112 -4.29 29.09 8.89
N MET A 113 -4.00 27.96 9.55
CA MET A 113 -2.63 27.57 9.90
C MET A 113 -1.97 26.84 8.72
N ASP A 114 -1.42 27.61 7.79
CA ASP A 114 -0.65 27.12 6.66
C ASP A 114 0.86 27.06 6.98
N LYS A 115 1.68 26.76 5.96
CA LYS A 115 3.15 26.68 6.11
C LYS A 115 3.77 27.99 6.58
N ASP A 116 3.22 29.14 6.19
CA ASP A 116 3.77 30.44 6.54
C ASP A 116 3.42 30.77 8.00
N PHE A 117 2.21 30.41 8.47
CA PHE A 117 1.85 30.49 9.89
C PHE A 117 2.88 29.80 10.79
N PHE A 118 3.25 28.54 10.50
CA PHE A 118 4.23 27.82 11.33
C PHE A 118 5.63 28.42 11.25
N ARG A 119 6.03 28.95 10.08
CA ARG A 119 7.31 29.63 9.89
C ARG A 119 7.44 30.88 10.75
N ASP A 120 6.34 31.63 10.90
CA ASP A 120 6.30 32.89 11.63
C ASP A 120 6.25 32.72 13.17
N LEU A 121 5.99 31.51 13.67
CA LEU A 121 5.98 31.24 15.12
C LEU A 121 7.39 31.38 15.73
N SER A 122 7.47 31.90 16.96
CA SER A 122 8.70 31.76 17.76
C SER A 122 8.93 30.30 18.17
N ASP A 123 10.15 29.92 18.54
CA ASP A 123 10.44 28.56 19.04
C ASP A 123 9.60 28.22 20.28
N SER A 124 9.36 29.21 21.15
CA SER A 124 8.50 29.07 22.32
C SER A 124 7.05 28.78 21.94
N ASP A 125 6.50 29.51 20.96
CA ASP A 125 5.11 29.33 20.52
C ASP A 125 4.93 28.00 19.78
N LEU A 126 5.89 27.62 18.93
CA LEU A 126 5.91 26.34 18.23
C LEU A 126 5.93 25.17 19.23
N ARG A 127 6.81 25.24 20.23
CA ARG A 127 6.87 24.29 21.34
C ARG A 127 5.55 24.21 22.11
N GLN A 128 4.94 25.35 22.43
CA GLN A 128 3.67 25.40 23.17
C GLN A 128 2.53 24.79 22.37
N LEU A 129 2.45 25.08 21.07
CA LEU A 129 1.45 24.50 20.17
C LEU A 129 1.63 22.98 20.06
N TYR A 130 2.86 22.51 19.87
CA TYR A 130 3.17 21.08 19.85
C TYR A 130 2.81 20.41 21.19
N ALA A 131 3.15 21.02 22.32
CA ALA A 131 2.79 20.50 23.65
C ALA A 131 1.27 20.41 23.84
N LYS A 132 0.52 21.43 23.39
CA LYS A 132 -0.94 21.44 23.41
C LYS A 132 -1.50 20.29 22.57
N HIS A 133 -1.01 20.11 21.34
CA HIS A 133 -1.38 18.97 20.48
C HIS A 133 -1.13 17.65 21.19
N HIS A 134 0.10 17.44 21.70
CA HIS A 134 0.49 16.21 22.37
C HIS A 134 -0.42 15.90 23.58
N HIS A 135 -0.71 16.89 24.41
CA HIS A 135 -1.60 16.72 25.55
C HIS A 135 -3.02 16.33 25.13
N VAL A 136 -3.66 17.12 24.25
CA VAL A 136 -5.06 16.89 23.84
C VAL A 136 -5.22 15.55 23.12
N HIS A 137 -4.25 15.16 22.29
CA HIS A 137 -4.27 13.88 21.60
C HIS A 137 -4.09 12.69 22.57
N SER A 138 -3.20 12.83 23.56
CA SER A 138 -3.02 11.82 24.61
C SER A 138 -4.29 11.63 25.45
N GLU A 139 -4.97 12.73 25.79
CA GLU A 139 -6.26 12.69 26.51
C GLU A 139 -7.36 11.97 25.72
N LEU A 140 -7.42 12.16 24.40
CA LEU A 140 -8.35 11.43 23.54
C LEU A 140 -8.15 9.91 23.64
N TYR A 141 -6.91 9.43 23.62
CA TYR A 141 -6.62 8.00 23.63
C TYR A 141 -6.85 7.31 24.98
N LYS A 142 -6.94 8.06 26.08
CA LYS A 142 -7.45 7.53 27.37
C LYS A 142 -8.89 6.98 27.25
N TRP A 143 -9.67 7.50 26.31
CA TRP A 143 -11.04 7.03 26.05
C TRP A 143 -11.10 6.15 24.82
N ALA A 144 -10.44 6.58 23.73
CA ALA A 144 -10.53 5.95 22.43
C ALA A 144 -9.92 4.53 22.37
N ARG A 145 -9.08 4.15 23.34
CA ARG A 145 -8.52 2.80 23.43
C ARG A 145 -9.52 1.77 23.97
N LEU A 146 -10.52 2.18 24.76
CA LEU A 146 -11.49 1.25 25.37
C LEU A 146 -12.33 0.52 24.32
N PRO A 147 -12.97 1.19 23.35
CA PRO A 147 -13.75 0.47 22.34
C PRO A 147 -12.89 -0.36 21.38
N GLU A 148 -11.60 -0.04 21.23
CA GLU A 148 -10.68 -0.89 20.45
C GLU A 148 -10.38 -2.20 21.16
N ALA A 149 -10.12 -2.15 22.47
CA ALA A 149 -9.73 -3.31 23.26
C ALA A 149 -10.80 -4.42 23.28
N LEU A 150 -12.08 -4.07 23.07
CA LEU A 150 -13.21 -5.00 23.01
C LEU A 150 -13.03 -6.11 21.96
N ASP A 151 -12.46 -5.81 20.79
CA ASP A 151 -12.30 -6.77 19.68
C ASP A 151 -10.85 -6.96 19.22
N ARG A 152 -9.90 -6.14 19.68
CA ARG A 152 -8.51 -6.15 19.22
C ARG A 152 -7.84 -7.52 19.46
N GLY A 153 -7.25 -8.09 18.42
CA GLY A 153 -6.51 -9.37 18.44
C GLY A 153 -7.37 -10.64 18.47
N VAL A 154 -8.48 -10.65 19.23
CA VAL A 154 -9.25 -11.88 19.51
C VAL A 154 -10.75 -11.81 19.15
N SER A 155 -11.27 -10.63 18.80
CA SER A 155 -12.69 -10.39 18.48
C SER A 155 -13.64 -10.82 19.60
N TYR A 156 -13.27 -10.53 20.86
CA TYR A 156 -13.96 -11.06 22.04
C TYR A 156 -15.39 -10.54 22.14
N PHE A 157 -15.61 -9.23 22.05
CA PHE A 157 -16.94 -8.63 22.20
C PHE A 157 -17.90 -9.07 21.10
N SER A 158 -17.43 -9.16 19.86
CA SER A 158 -18.23 -9.67 18.75
C SER A 158 -18.68 -11.12 18.98
N LYS A 159 -17.78 -12.00 19.48
CA LYS A 159 -18.11 -13.39 19.82
C LYS A 159 -19.06 -13.48 21.01
N TYR A 160 -18.87 -12.62 22.00
CA TYR A 160 -19.72 -12.54 23.19
C TYR A 160 -21.17 -12.20 22.81
N LEU A 161 -21.39 -11.16 22.00
CA LEU A 161 -22.73 -10.80 21.53
C LEU A 161 -23.34 -11.85 20.60
N PHE A 162 -22.53 -12.48 19.77
CA PHE A 162 -22.99 -13.59 18.93
C PHE A 162 -23.51 -14.75 19.78
N HIS A 163 -22.77 -15.12 20.83
CA HIS A 163 -23.19 -16.17 21.76
C HIS A 163 -24.52 -15.84 22.47
N LEU A 164 -24.70 -14.60 22.94
CA LEU A 164 -25.98 -14.15 23.49
C LEU A 164 -27.13 -14.29 22.48
N THR A 165 -26.85 -14.06 21.20
CA THR A 165 -27.84 -14.22 20.13
C THR A 165 -28.14 -15.69 19.87
N GLU A 166 -27.15 -16.58 19.94
CA GLU A 166 -27.36 -18.04 19.85
C GLU A 166 -28.28 -18.53 20.96
N GLU A 167 -28.03 -18.11 22.21
CA GLU A 167 -28.87 -18.47 23.34
C GLU A 167 -30.30 -17.93 23.19
N ALA A 168 -30.46 -16.66 22.85
CA ALA A 168 -31.78 -16.04 22.69
C ALA A 168 -32.60 -16.63 21.51
N THR A 169 -31.94 -17.17 20.50
CA THR A 169 -32.58 -17.80 19.33
C THR A 169 -32.73 -19.31 19.46
N ASN A 170 -32.36 -19.90 20.60
CA ASN A 170 -32.28 -21.35 20.81
C ASN A 170 -31.46 -22.05 19.70
N TYR A 171 -30.33 -21.45 19.30
CA TYR A 171 -29.43 -21.98 18.28
C TYR A 171 -30.11 -22.22 16.92
N SER A 172 -31.07 -21.37 16.56
CA SER A 172 -31.72 -21.39 15.24
C SER A 172 -30.70 -21.25 14.10
N SER A 173 -30.98 -21.88 12.95
CA SER A 173 -30.21 -21.70 11.73
C SER A 173 -30.12 -20.24 11.27
N ASP A 174 -31.08 -19.41 11.67
CA ASP A 174 -31.17 -18.00 11.31
C ASP A 174 -30.39 -17.08 12.27
N CYS A 175 -29.75 -17.63 13.32
CA CYS A 175 -29.05 -16.85 14.35
C CYS A 175 -28.09 -15.82 13.77
N GLY A 176 -27.28 -16.19 12.78
CA GLY A 176 -26.35 -15.25 12.19
C GLY A 176 -27.00 -14.19 11.29
N TYR A 177 -28.21 -14.41 10.77
CA TYR A 177 -28.98 -13.38 10.06
C TYR A 177 -29.50 -12.36 11.09
N ILE A 178 -30.06 -12.87 12.18
CA ILE A 178 -30.58 -12.06 13.30
C ILE A 178 -29.45 -11.21 13.89
N PHE A 179 -28.29 -11.80 14.18
CA PHE A 179 -27.12 -11.09 14.70
C PHE A 179 -26.68 -9.96 13.75
N ASP A 180 -26.62 -10.23 12.44
CA ASP A 180 -26.27 -9.20 11.47
C ASP A 180 -27.25 -8.03 11.55
N LYS A 181 -28.56 -8.29 11.55
CA LYS A 181 -29.60 -7.25 11.64
C LYS A 181 -29.57 -6.43 12.92
N ILE A 182 -29.44 -7.07 14.08
CA ILE A 182 -29.46 -6.35 15.36
C ILE A 182 -28.18 -5.54 15.63
N THR A 183 -27.09 -5.86 14.93
CA THR A 183 -25.81 -5.15 15.01
C THR A 183 -25.62 -4.06 13.94
N GLN A 184 -26.60 -3.86 13.05
CA GLN A 184 -26.52 -2.82 12.02
C GLN A 184 -26.54 -1.39 12.60
N PRO A 185 -25.84 -0.43 11.94
CA PRO A 185 -25.91 0.96 12.31
C PRO A 185 -27.30 1.55 12.13
N VAL A 186 -27.72 2.34 13.12
CA VAL A 186 -28.99 3.10 13.12
C VAL A 186 -28.80 4.59 12.86
N VAL A 187 -27.55 5.07 12.85
CA VAL A 187 -27.16 6.44 12.54
C VAL A 187 -26.07 6.40 11.46
N PRO A 188 -26.14 7.25 10.43
CA PRO A 188 -25.12 7.33 9.40
C PRO A 188 -23.73 7.58 10.01
N SER A 189 -22.73 6.88 9.47
CA SER A 189 -21.33 7.21 9.74
C SER A 189 -20.93 8.51 9.04
N ILE A 190 -19.84 9.16 9.49
CA ILE A 190 -19.28 10.33 8.78
C ILE A 190 -18.93 10.05 7.31
N LEU A 191 -18.66 8.77 6.99
CA LEU A 191 -18.38 8.34 5.63
C LEU A 191 -19.66 8.23 4.81
N SER A 192 -20.72 7.67 5.40
CA SER A 192 -22.06 7.68 4.82
C SER A 192 -22.52 9.11 4.54
N GLU A 193 -22.30 10.05 5.47
CA GLU A 193 -22.59 11.47 5.24
C GLU A 193 -21.83 12.04 4.02
N SER A 194 -20.55 11.71 3.88
CA SER A 194 -19.75 12.15 2.73
C SER A 194 -20.23 11.55 1.39
N ILE A 195 -20.70 10.30 1.39
CA ILE A 195 -21.28 9.66 0.20
C ILE A 195 -22.60 10.32 -0.16
N ASP A 196 -23.45 10.57 0.83
CA ASP A 196 -24.76 11.20 0.64
C ASP A 196 -24.62 12.61 0.06
N GLU A 197 -23.73 13.44 0.62
CA GLU A 197 -23.48 14.79 0.12
C GLU A 197 -22.88 14.79 -1.30
N LEU A 198 -21.95 13.87 -1.61
CA LEU A 198 -21.38 13.74 -2.96
C LEU A 198 -22.46 13.36 -3.97
N THR A 199 -23.34 12.44 -3.60
CA THR A 199 -24.34 11.94 -4.53
C THR A 199 -25.51 12.92 -4.71
N GLU A 200 -25.79 13.81 -3.75
CA GLU A 200 -26.62 15.01 -3.99
C GLU A 200 -26.01 15.90 -5.09
N LEU A 201 -24.68 16.12 -5.11
CA LEU A 201 -24.01 16.86 -6.18
C LEU A 201 -24.16 16.16 -7.53
N VAL A 202 -24.01 14.83 -7.56
CA VAL A 202 -24.17 14.02 -8.79
C VAL A 202 -25.58 14.15 -9.35
N LEU A 203 -26.62 14.04 -8.51
CA LEU A 203 -28.01 14.16 -8.95
C LEU A 203 -28.31 15.55 -9.55
N ARG A 204 -27.87 16.61 -8.88
CA ARG A 204 -28.04 17.99 -9.38
C ARG A 204 -27.37 18.20 -10.74
N VAL A 205 -26.16 17.67 -10.91
CA VAL A 205 -25.47 17.71 -12.21
C VAL A 205 -26.21 16.88 -13.26
N ARG A 206 -26.78 15.75 -12.87
CA ARG A 206 -27.51 14.85 -13.77
C ARG A 206 -28.80 15.47 -14.32
N GLU A 207 -29.50 16.25 -13.50
CA GLU A 207 -30.75 16.95 -13.86
C GLU A 207 -30.52 18.10 -14.87
N ASP A 208 -29.29 18.61 -14.99
CA ASP A 208 -28.91 19.65 -15.95
C ASP A 208 -28.09 19.05 -17.10
N GLU A 209 -28.73 18.79 -18.24
CA GLU A 209 -28.08 18.20 -19.42
C GLU A 209 -26.86 19.00 -19.91
N THR A 210 -26.94 20.33 -19.84
CA THR A 210 -25.86 21.21 -20.33
C THR A 210 -24.65 21.08 -19.41
N LEU A 211 -24.89 21.14 -18.10
CA LEU A 211 -23.84 21.00 -17.11
C LEU A 211 -23.25 19.59 -17.09
N ARG A 212 -24.07 18.55 -17.24
CA ARG A 212 -23.63 17.16 -17.36
C ARG A 212 -22.69 16.99 -18.55
N ALA A 213 -23.06 17.48 -19.72
CA ALA A 213 -22.23 17.41 -20.93
C ALA A 213 -20.89 18.15 -20.72
N LEU A 214 -20.92 19.29 -20.03
CA LEU A 214 -19.74 20.08 -19.72
C LEU A 214 -18.79 19.37 -18.75
N ILE A 215 -19.32 18.79 -17.67
CA ILE A 215 -18.55 18.02 -16.68
C ILE A 215 -17.92 16.77 -17.29
N LEU A 216 -18.61 16.08 -18.20
CA LEU A 216 -18.10 14.88 -18.85
C LEU A 216 -17.03 15.17 -19.91
N SER A 217 -17.08 16.34 -20.56
CA SER A 217 -16.17 16.72 -21.64
C SER A 217 -14.85 17.33 -21.16
N ASP A 218 -14.89 18.31 -20.26
CA ASP A 218 -13.69 18.97 -19.72
C ASP A 218 -13.88 19.40 -18.25
N PRO A 219 -13.67 18.47 -17.30
CA PRO A 219 -13.80 18.73 -15.86
C PRO A 219 -12.95 19.91 -15.36
N ARG A 220 -11.83 20.22 -16.03
CA ARG A 220 -10.88 21.26 -15.61
C ARG A 220 -11.41 22.66 -15.92
N ARG A 221 -12.13 22.83 -17.05
CA ARG A 221 -12.73 24.10 -17.45
C ARG A 221 -14.06 24.41 -16.76
N VAL A 222 -14.76 23.37 -16.31
CA VAL A 222 -16.07 23.47 -15.65
C VAL A 222 -16.07 24.43 -14.46
N ARG A 223 -14.99 24.47 -13.68
CA ARG A 223 -14.92 25.31 -12.48
C ARG A 223 -15.22 26.79 -12.76
N MET A 224 -14.81 27.31 -13.91
CA MET A 224 -14.99 28.74 -14.26
C MET A 224 -16.41 29.09 -14.73
N VAL A 225 -17.21 28.09 -15.06
CA VAL A 225 -18.53 28.22 -15.69
C VAL A 225 -19.65 27.60 -14.85
N LEU A 226 -19.30 27.00 -13.70
CA LEU A 226 -20.26 26.51 -12.72
C LEU A 226 -21.11 27.66 -12.18
N PRO A 227 -22.45 27.48 -12.10
CA PRO A 227 -23.31 28.40 -11.36
C PRO A 227 -22.80 28.60 -9.92
N TYR A 228 -22.81 29.85 -9.43
CA TYR A 228 -22.26 30.19 -8.10
C TYR A 228 -22.81 29.32 -6.97
N ASN A 229 -24.14 29.12 -6.95
CA ASN A 229 -24.82 28.28 -5.95
C ASN A 229 -24.33 26.82 -5.95
N LEU A 230 -23.88 26.31 -7.09
CA LEU A 230 -23.37 24.95 -7.20
C LEU A 230 -21.88 24.92 -6.88
N LEU A 231 -21.09 25.89 -7.34
CA LEU A 231 -19.69 26.05 -6.97
C LEU A 231 -19.50 26.14 -5.45
N ASP A 232 -20.39 26.87 -4.75
CA ASP A 232 -20.40 26.97 -3.29
C ASP A 232 -20.62 25.61 -2.63
N ARG A 233 -21.48 24.75 -3.21
CA ARG A 233 -21.73 23.39 -2.69
C ARG A 233 -20.56 22.46 -2.92
N PHE A 234 -19.94 22.50 -4.10
CA PHE A 234 -18.69 21.75 -4.37
C PHE A 234 -17.57 22.20 -3.42
N SER A 235 -17.47 23.51 -3.15
CA SER A 235 -16.49 24.09 -2.23
C SER A 235 -16.76 23.70 -0.78
N ALA A 236 -18.03 23.70 -0.35
CA ALA A 236 -18.43 23.25 0.97
C ALA A 236 -18.14 21.76 1.17
N TYR A 237 -18.43 20.93 0.16
CA TYR A 237 -18.10 19.51 0.17
C TYR A 237 -16.57 19.30 0.29
N HIS A 238 -15.77 19.99 -0.54
CA HIS A 238 -14.32 19.93 -0.46
C HIS A 238 -13.82 20.35 0.93
N ALA A 239 -14.24 21.51 1.42
CA ALA A 239 -13.80 22.03 2.72
C ALA A 239 -14.09 21.04 3.86
N LYS A 240 -15.26 20.39 3.83
CA LYS A 240 -15.67 19.39 4.82
C LYS A 240 -14.91 18.07 4.65
N TRP A 241 -14.66 17.57 3.45
CA TRP A 241 -14.21 16.17 3.26
C TRP A 241 -12.78 16.01 2.74
N LYS A 242 -12.03 17.10 2.48
CA LYS A 242 -10.67 17.09 1.92
C LYS A 242 -9.64 16.23 2.67
N TYR A 243 -9.84 15.99 3.97
CA TYR A 243 -8.92 15.19 4.78
C TYR A 243 -9.15 13.68 4.71
N LEU A 244 -10.23 13.20 4.09
CA LEU A 244 -10.54 11.76 4.04
C LEU A 244 -9.49 10.94 3.29
N ASN A 245 -8.85 11.54 2.29
CA ASN A 245 -7.79 10.91 1.49
C ASN A 245 -6.39 11.32 1.97
N TYR A 246 -6.29 11.99 3.12
CA TYR A 246 -5.00 12.42 3.65
C TYR A 246 -4.36 11.29 4.44
N HIS A 247 -3.14 10.93 4.08
CA HIS A 247 -2.37 9.90 4.78
C HIS A 247 -1.00 10.35 5.24
N GLY A 248 -0.53 11.57 4.90
CA GLY A 248 0.74 12.14 5.38
C GLY A 248 2.02 11.56 4.77
N TYR A 249 1.96 10.40 4.13
CA TYR A 249 3.08 9.76 3.42
C TYR A 249 2.77 9.68 1.93
N GLY A 250 3.71 10.09 1.08
CA GLY A 250 3.48 10.21 -0.37
C GLY A 250 2.89 11.56 -0.78
N ASP A 251 1.76 11.55 -1.49
CA ASP A 251 1.06 12.78 -1.91
C ASP A 251 0.35 13.43 -0.71
N ARG A 252 0.83 14.61 -0.30
CA ARG A 252 0.28 15.41 0.81
C ARG A 252 -0.77 16.43 0.36
N GLY A 253 -1.18 16.41 -0.90
CA GLY A 253 -2.23 17.27 -1.40
C GLY A 253 -3.60 16.95 -0.77
N LEU A 254 -4.31 17.97 -0.31
CA LEU A 254 -5.71 17.85 0.10
C LEU A 254 -6.70 17.85 -1.09
N GLY A 255 -6.17 17.82 -2.31
CA GLY A 255 -6.91 18.13 -3.52
C GLY A 255 -7.55 19.52 -3.50
N ASP A 256 -8.31 19.82 -4.53
CA ASP A 256 -9.11 21.04 -4.65
C ASP A 256 -10.54 20.72 -5.09
N VAL A 257 -11.32 21.77 -5.36
CA VAL A 257 -12.67 21.66 -5.91
C VAL A 257 -12.70 20.88 -7.24
N THR A 258 -11.64 20.99 -8.04
CA THR A 258 -11.50 20.27 -9.31
C THR A 258 -11.44 18.77 -9.07
N ASN A 259 -10.77 18.29 -8.01
CA ASN A 259 -10.82 16.88 -7.62
C ASN A 259 -12.25 16.41 -7.31
N VAL A 260 -13.08 17.24 -6.66
CA VAL A 260 -14.49 16.90 -6.42
C VAL A 260 -15.29 16.83 -7.72
N ILE A 261 -15.06 17.77 -8.65
CA ILE A 261 -15.68 17.75 -9.98
C ILE A 261 -15.30 16.49 -10.76
N HIS A 262 -14.03 16.09 -10.73
CA HIS A 262 -13.57 14.83 -11.33
C HIS A 262 -14.29 13.62 -10.73
N ARG A 263 -14.42 13.56 -9.40
CA ARG A 263 -15.16 12.47 -8.73
C ARG A 263 -16.63 12.40 -9.16
N VAL A 264 -17.29 13.55 -9.31
CA VAL A 264 -18.66 13.61 -9.84
C VAL A 264 -18.72 13.13 -11.29
N ALA A 265 -17.77 13.55 -12.13
CA ALA A 265 -17.68 13.10 -13.53
C ALA A 265 -17.49 11.58 -13.64
N ASP A 266 -16.60 11.00 -12.84
CA ASP A 266 -16.33 9.56 -12.84
C ASP A 266 -17.56 8.76 -12.37
N THR A 267 -18.26 9.25 -11.35
CA THR A 267 -19.51 8.63 -10.86
C THR A 267 -20.60 8.65 -11.95
N LEU A 268 -20.69 9.74 -12.72
CA LEU A 268 -21.63 9.85 -13.84
C LEU A 268 -21.27 8.92 -15.00
N LYS A 269 -19.98 8.71 -15.30
CA LYS A 269 -19.51 7.81 -16.36
C LYS A 269 -19.77 6.35 -16.06
N GLN A 270 -19.68 5.96 -14.78
CA GLN A 270 -19.88 4.58 -14.34
C GLN A 270 -21.35 4.15 -14.40
N ASN A 271 -22.29 5.02 -14.81
CA ASN A 271 -23.74 4.75 -14.81
C ASN A 271 -24.21 4.10 -13.50
N LEU A 272 -23.62 4.48 -12.36
CA LEU A 272 -24.20 4.16 -11.06
C LEU A 272 -25.52 4.93 -10.99
N ASP A 273 -26.62 4.21 -11.17
CA ASP A 273 -27.94 4.80 -11.28
C ASP A 273 -28.27 5.63 -10.02
N GLY A 274 -29.00 6.73 -10.23
CA GLY A 274 -29.49 7.59 -9.15
C GLY A 274 -30.58 6.92 -8.31
N GLU A 275 -30.91 5.65 -8.60
CA GLU A 275 -31.84 4.82 -7.84
C GLU A 275 -31.36 4.58 -6.40
N ASP A 276 -30.04 4.65 -6.13
CA ASP A 276 -29.45 4.21 -4.86
C ASP A 276 -29.71 5.11 -3.63
N ILE A 277 -29.94 6.43 -3.75
CA ILE A 277 -30.01 7.29 -2.54
C ILE A 277 -31.34 7.11 -1.79
N GLY A 278 -32.45 7.07 -2.53
CA GLY A 278 -33.75 6.73 -1.95
C GLY A 278 -33.67 5.35 -1.30
N LEU A 279 -33.11 4.38 -2.03
CA LEU A 279 -32.90 3.01 -1.57
C LEU A 279 -32.00 2.89 -0.34
N ILE A 280 -30.88 3.62 -0.22
CA ILE A 280 -29.99 3.56 0.95
C ILE A 280 -30.67 4.18 2.17
N ARG A 281 -31.29 5.36 2.02
CA ARG A 281 -32.01 6.01 3.13
C ARG A 281 -33.22 5.19 3.58
N ASP A 282 -33.97 4.64 2.62
CA ASP A 282 -35.11 3.77 2.88
C ASP A 282 -34.66 2.43 3.47
N ARG A 283 -33.52 1.88 3.03
CA ARG A 283 -32.90 0.66 3.59
C ARG A 283 -32.43 0.89 5.01
N LEU A 284 -31.78 2.02 5.33
CA LEU A 284 -31.39 2.36 6.70
C LEU A 284 -32.63 2.52 7.61
N LYS A 285 -33.69 3.15 7.10
CA LYS A 285 -34.96 3.27 7.83
C LYS A 285 -35.62 1.91 8.05
N ALA A 286 -35.73 1.09 7.00
CA ALA A 286 -36.31 -0.25 7.08
C ALA A 286 -35.50 -1.16 8.02
N ASN A 287 -34.16 -1.11 7.93
CA ASN A 287 -33.25 -1.84 8.82
C ASN A 287 -33.42 -1.40 10.28
N ARG A 288 -33.65 -0.11 10.54
CA ARG A 288 -33.90 0.41 11.90
C ARG A 288 -35.20 -0.16 12.47
N ASP A 289 -36.26 -0.18 11.70
CA ASP A 289 -37.57 -0.68 12.12
C ASP A 289 -37.52 -2.21 12.35
N GLU A 290 -36.92 -2.96 11.42
CA GLU A 290 -36.70 -4.41 11.53
C GLU A 290 -35.82 -4.76 12.75
N ARG A 291 -34.73 -4.02 12.94
CA ARG A 291 -33.84 -4.17 14.10
C ARG A 291 -34.58 -3.98 15.42
N ALA A 292 -35.40 -2.95 15.52
CA ALA A 292 -36.16 -2.69 16.75
C ALA A 292 -37.13 -3.84 17.06
N ALA A 293 -37.84 -4.35 16.06
CA ALA A 293 -38.71 -5.50 16.20
C ALA A 293 -37.96 -6.76 16.65
N LEU A 294 -36.83 -7.07 16.03
CA LEU A 294 -36.00 -8.23 16.40
C LEU A 294 -35.47 -8.13 17.83
N LEU A 295 -35.02 -6.95 18.27
CA LEU A 295 -34.55 -6.74 19.64
C LEU A 295 -35.67 -6.89 20.68
N ASP A 296 -36.91 -6.53 20.32
CA ASP A 296 -38.09 -6.75 21.16
C ASP A 296 -38.45 -8.24 21.25
N ASP A 297 -38.38 -8.96 20.13
CA ASP A 297 -38.69 -10.40 20.05
C ASP A 297 -37.68 -11.28 20.81
N LEU A 298 -36.39 -10.92 20.79
CA LEU A 298 -35.33 -11.67 21.48
C LEU A 298 -35.36 -11.52 23.01
N ARG A 299 -36.08 -10.52 23.54
CA ARG A 299 -36.31 -10.31 25.00
C ARG A 299 -35.03 -10.32 25.85
N PHE A 300 -33.95 -9.74 25.35
CA PHE A 300 -32.73 -9.54 26.14
C PHE A 300 -33.02 -8.75 27.42
N ASP A 301 -32.27 -9.05 28.49
CA ASP A 301 -32.31 -8.21 29.69
C ASP A 301 -31.78 -6.79 29.38
N LEU A 302 -32.03 -5.84 30.27
CA LEU A 302 -31.68 -4.44 30.03
C LEU A 302 -30.17 -4.24 29.77
N ARG A 303 -29.31 -5.06 30.41
CA ARG A 303 -27.86 -4.96 30.32
C ARG A 303 -27.38 -5.46 28.95
N HIS A 304 -27.84 -6.63 28.52
CA HIS A 304 -27.49 -7.20 27.22
C HIS A 304 -28.07 -6.39 26.07
N ARG A 305 -29.33 -5.93 26.18
CA ARG A 305 -29.95 -5.06 25.17
C ARG A 305 -29.12 -3.79 24.93
N GLN A 306 -28.61 -3.18 26.00
CA GLN A 306 -27.77 -1.99 25.87
C GLN A 306 -26.48 -2.26 25.09
N LEU A 307 -25.86 -3.44 25.25
CA LEU A 307 -24.65 -3.76 24.50
C LEU A 307 -24.92 -3.84 22.98
N PHE A 308 -26.05 -4.40 22.56
CA PHE A 308 -26.47 -4.40 21.15
C PHE A 308 -26.82 -2.99 20.62
N GLU A 309 -27.32 -2.10 21.48
CA GLU A 309 -27.56 -0.69 21.13
C GLU A 309 -26.27 0.11 20.96
N LEU A 310 -25.25 -0.19 21.76
CA LEU A 310 -23.95 0.51 21.72
C LEU A 310 -22.99 -0.05 20.68
N TYR A 311 -23.12 -1.33 20.33
CA TYR A 311 -22.26 -2.01 19.38
C TYR A 311 -22.06 -1.27 18.05
N PRO A 312 -23.12 -0.87 17.31
CA PRO A 312 -22.94 -0.12 16.07
C PRO A 312 -22.33 1.28 16.29
N GLN A 313 -22.62 1.92 17.43
CA GLN A 313 -22.12 3.26 17.75
C GLN A 313 -20.61 3.29 17.94
N ILE A 314 -20.01 2.17 18.39
CA ILE A 314 -18.55 2.02 18.48
C ILE A 314 -17.91 2.20 17.11
N GLY A 315 -18.46 1.58 16.08
CA GLY A 315 -17.97 1.71 14.70
C GLY A 315 -18.01 3.16 14.21
N SER A 316 -19.15 3.83 14.39
CA SER A 316 -19.32 5.24 13.98
C SER A 316 -18.38 6.20 14.70
N VAL A 317 -18.16 6.00 16.02
CA VAL A 317 -17.24 6.82 16.81
C VAL A 317 -15.78 6.58 16.42
N LYS A 318 -15.40 5.35 16.09
CA LYS A 318 -14.04 5.04 15.56
C LYS A 318 -13.79 5.77 14.24
N LEU A 319 -14.77 5.81 13.35
CA LEU A 319 -14.67 6.55 12.08
C LEU A 319 -14.52 8.04 12.30
N LEU A 320 -15.38 8.64 13.12
CA LEU A 320 -15.28 10.06 13.50
C LEU A 320 -13.89 10.39 14.02
N ARG A 321 -13.39 9.59 14.96
CA ARG A 321 -12.05 9.75 15.53
C ARG A 321 -10.98 9.70 14.45
N ARG A 322 -11.01 8.69 13.56
CA ARG A 322 -10.01 8.55 12.48
C ARG A 322 -10.01 9.77 11.57
N TYR A 323 -11.17 10.27 11.14
CA TYR A 323 -11.24 11.47 10.29
C TYR A 323 -10.68 12.72 10.99
N ILE A 324 -11.00 12.94 12.26
CA ILE A 324 -10.45 14.06 13.03
C ILE A 324 -8.93 13.91 13.21
N GLN A 325 -8.44 12.68 13.32
CA GLN A 325 -7.01 12.39 13.35
C GLN A 325 -6.34 12.71 12.01
N LEU A 326 -6.90 12.29 10.87
CA LEU A 326 -6.34 12.61 9.55
C LEU A 326 -6.24 14.14 9.34
N ARG A 327 -7.28 14.88 9.74
CA ARG A 327 -7.25 16.34 9.75
C ARG A 327 -6.12 16.89 10.62
N ASN A 328 -5.98 16.40 11.85
CA ASN A 328 -4.93 16.89 12.75
C ASN A 328 -3.54 16.49 12.28
N PHE A 329 -3.42 15.32 11.65
CA PHE A 329 -2.19 14.82 11.07
C PHE A 329 -1.69 15.74 9.96
N TYR A 330 -2.56 16.26 9.11
CA TYR A 330 -2.20 17.27 8.12
C TYR A 330 -1.48 18.48 8.72
N TYR A 331 -2.05 19.10 9.77
CA TYR A 331 -1.41 20.26 10.40
C TYR A 331 -0.18 19.88 11.23
N LEU A 332 -0.21 18.71 11.87
CA LEU A 332 0.96 18.17 12.56
C LEU A 332 2.13 17.97 11.58
N ASP A 333 1.88 17.54 10.35
CA ASP A 333 2.90 17.35 9.33
C ASP A 333 3.54 18.69 8.92
N LEU A 334 2.73 19.74 8.74
CA LEU A 334 3.25 21.09 8.49
C LEU A 334 4.11 21.58 9.66
N MET A 335 3.69 21.29 10.89
CA MET A 335 4.44 21.64 12.10
C MET A 335 5.73 20.83 12.24
N ILE A 336 5.70 19.53 11.94
CA ILE A 336 6.87 18.64 11.95
C ILE A 336 7.88 19.06 10.87
N GLU A 337 7.42 19.42 9.67
CA GLU A 337 8.26 19.94 8.59
C GLU A 337 9.02 21.19 9.07
N GLU A 338 8.34 22.10 9.76
CA GLU A 338 8.95 23.30 10.31
C GLU A 338 9.91 23.01 11.48
N ILE A 339 9.55 22.10 12.40
CA ILE A 339 10.45 21.65 13.48
C ILE A 339 11.73 21.05 12.89
N ALA A 340 11.60 20.16 11.89
CA ALA A 340 12.73 19.52 11.23
C ALA A 340 13.66 20.54 10.57
N ARG A 341 13.07 21.55 9.89
CA ARG A 341 13.81 22.66 9.28
C ARG A 341 14.62 23.45 10.31
N ARG A 342 14.03 23.80 11.46
CA ARG A 342 14.72 24.56 12.53
C ARG A 342 15.84 23.76 13.18
N LEU A 343 15.64 22.46 13.34
CA LEU A 343 16.64 21.54 13.93
C LEU A 343 17.67 21.03 12.92
N ASN A 344 17.58 21.46 11.66
CA ASN A 344 18.45 21.01 10.56
C ASN A 344 18.56 19.47 10.48
N CYS A 345 17.40 18.80 10.52
CA CYS A 345 17.30 17.35 10.45
C CYS A 345 16.21 16.94 9.45
N SER A 346 16.15 15.67 9.11
CA SER A 346 15.05 15.15 8.31
C SER A 346 13.77 15.06 9.15
N GLU A 347 12.62 15.28 8.51
CA GLU A 347 11.31 14.98 9.09
C GLU A 347 11.22 13.54 9.63
N TRP A 348 11.89 12.61 8.94
CA TRP A 348 11.93 11.19 9.29
C TRP A 348 12.53 10.97 10.67
N GLN A 349 13.54 11.76 11.04
CA GLN A 349 14.10 11.73 12.38
C GLN A 349 13.05 12.16 13.40
N ILE A 350 12.30 13.24 13.17
CA ILE A 350 11.25 13.72 14.08
C ILE A 350 10.11 12.70 14.24
N ARG A 351 9.67 12.07 13.15
CA ARG A 351 8.64 11.01 13.16
C ARG A 351 9.05 9.74 13.90
N ASN A 352 10.35 9.54 14.08
CA ASN A 352 10.91 8.43 14.85
C ASN A 352 11.30 8.83 16.28
N LEU A 353 10.83 9.99 16.76
CA LEU A 353 10.94 10.42 18.14
C LEU A 353 9.63 10.23 18.88
N LEU A 354 9.73 9.89 20.16
CA LEU A 354 8.61 9.97 21.08
C LEU A 354 8.22 11.45 21.29
N PRO A 355 6.97 11.77 21.61
CA PRO A 355 6.53 13.15 21.72
C PRO A 355 7.35 14.01 22.70
N GLU A 356 7.77 13.42 23.82
CA GLU A 356 8.65 14.05 24.80
C GLU A 356 10.08 14.27 24.28
N GLU A 357 10.58 13.40 23.39
CA GLU A 357 11.88 13.56 22.73
C GLU A 357 11.82 14.73 21.72
N VAL A 358 10.69 14.93 21.03
CA VAL A 358 10.49 16.10 20.16
C VAL A 358 10.49 17.40 20.96
N LEU A 359 9.75 17.47 22.08
CA LEU A 359 9.76 18.65 22.96
C LEU A 359 11.18 18.95 23.46
N ALA A 360 11.90 17.94 23.91
CA ALA A 360 13.28 18.08 24.34
C ALA A 360 14.23 18.51 23.20
N SER A 361 13.94 18.10 21.96
CA SER A 361 14.73 18.48 20.78
C SER A 361 14.54 19.94 20.43
N ILE A 362 13.30 20.45 20.51
CA ILE A 362 13.00 21.88 20.35
C ILE A 362 13.72 22.70 21.44
N ASP A 363 13.65 22.25 22.70
CA ASP A 363 14.28 22.94 23.84
C ASP A 363 15.82 22.98 23.74
N LYS A 364 16.44 21.96 23.14
CA LYS A 364 17.91 21.84 23.02
C LYS A 364 18.47 22.34 21.70
N GLY A 365 17.64 22.49 20.66
CA GLY A 365 18.08 22.78 19.30
C GLY A 365 18.77 21.62 18.60
N ALA A 366 18.56 20.37 19.03
CA ALA A 366 19.16 19.18 18.41
C ALA A 366 18.34 17.92 18.67
N VAL A 367 18.31 17.00 17.69
CA VAL A 367 17.68 15.67 17.83
C VAL A 367 18.61 14.66 18.54
N PRO A 368 18.06 13.64 19.24
CA PRO A 368 18.84 12.55 19.79
C PRO A 368 19.67 11.82 18.72
N HIS A 369 20.84 11.32 19.10
CA HIS A 369 21.74 10.62 18.18
C HIS A 369 21.10 9.35 17.58
N GLU A 370 20.22 8.68 18.32
CA GLU A 370 19.50 7.50 17.87
C GLU A 370 18.44 7.79 16.78
N ALA A 371 18.03 9.05 16.57
CA ALA A 371 16.95 9.40 15.66
C ALA A 371 17.21 8.93 14.22
N GLU A 372 18.46 9.03 13.76
CA GLU A 372 18.89 8.55 12.44
C GLU A 372 18.77 7.03 12.35
N SER A 373 19.34 6.30 13.31
CA SER A 373 19.27 4.83 13.33
C SER A 373 17.85 4.26 13.40
N ARG A 374 16.90 5.00 13.97
CA ARG A 374 15.48 4.59 14.01
C ARG A 374 14.80 4.71 12.64
N CYS A 375 15.30 5.55 11.74
CA CYS A 375 14.76 5.70 10.39
C CYS A 375 14.93 4.42 9.55
N ASP A 376 15.98 3.65 9.79
CA ASP A 376 16.22 2.34 9.15
C ASP A 376 15.29 1.24 9.68
N GLY A 377 14.75 1.45 10.88
CA GLY A 377 13.79 0.59 11.56
C GLY A 377 13.99 0.59 13.06
N CYS A 378 12.89 0.51 13.80
CA CYS A 378 12.92 0.44 15.25
C CYS A 378 11.81 -0.46 15.82
N ILE A 379 11.96 -0.82 17.09
CA ILE A 379 10.98 -1.55 17.87
C ILE A 379 10.64 -0.71 19.08
N TYR A 380 9.37 -0.38 19.25
CA TYR A 380 8.83 0.04 20.53
C TYR A 380 8.31 -1.17 21.28
N TYR A 381 8.67 -1.33 22.55
CA TYR A 381 8.05 -2.35 23.39
C TYR A 381 7.67 -1.77 24.75
N ALA A 382 6.60 -2.32 25.32
CA ALA A 382 6.26 -2.18 26.73
C ALA A 382 6.06 -3.57 27.31
N LEU A 383 6.83 -3.91 28.34
CA LEU A 383 6.83 -5.21 29.02
C LEU A 383 6.95 -4.97 30.53
N ASP A 384 5.92 -5.36 31.30
CA ASP A 384 5.91 -5.35 32.77
C ASP A 384 6.37 -4.01 33.39
N GLY A 385 5.81 -2.91 32.89
CA GLY A 385 6.10 -1.56 33.38
C GLY A 385 7.42 -0.94 32.88
N LYS A 386 8.17 -1.65 32.03
CA LYS A 386 9.33 -1.11 31.32
C LYS A 386 8.95 -0.85 29.86
N SER A 387 9.32 0.30 29.33
CA SER A 387 9.21 0.56 27.89
C SER A 387 10.50 1.15 27.34
N SER A 388 10.79 0.86 26.07
CA SER A 388 11.96 1.39 25.38
C SER A 388 11.79 1.32 23.86
N VAL A 389 12.65 2.04 23.16
CA VAL A 389 12.79 1.99 21.71
C VAL A 389 14.15 1.40 21.37
N ILE A 390 14.17 0.31 20.61
CA ILE A 390 15.38 -0.34 20.12
C ILE A 390 15.50 -0.06 18.63
N ALA A 391 16.63 0.46 18.19
CA ALA A 391 16.96 0.63 16.77
C ALA A 391 18.10 -0.32 16.36
N GLY A 392 18.16 -0.66 15.08
CA GLY A 392 19.28 -1.38 14.49
C GLY A 392 18.90 -2.58 13.62
N GLU A 393 19.91 -3.26 13.09
CA GLU A 393 19.75 -4.32 12.07
C GLU A 393 19.00 -5.57 12.54
N ILE A 394 18.78 -5.72 13.86
CA ILE A 394 18.04 -6.86 14.40
C ILE A 394 16.52 -6.75 14.19
N VAL A 395 16.00 -5.56 13.87
CA VAL A 395 14.56 -5.30 13.76
C VAL A 395 13.86 -6.21 12.73
N PRO A 396 14.33 -6.31 11.46
CA PRO A 396 13.71 -7.20 10.48
C PRO A 396 13.76 -8.68 10.89
N ARG A 397 14.83 -9.11 11.58
CA ARG A 397 14.97 -10.49 12.06
C ARG A 397 13.92 -10.81 13.12
N LEU A 398 13.76 -9.95 14.12
CA LEU A 398 12.78 -10.14 15.19
C LEU A 398 11.34 -10.02 14.68
N LEU A 399 11.08 -9.14 13.71
CA LEU A 399 9.76 -9.05 13.06
C LEU A 399 9.40 -10.39 12.40
N ARG A 400 10.31 -10.95 11.59
CA ARG A 400 10.10 -12.26 10.95
C ARG A 400 9.86 -13.39 11.95
N GLU A 401 10.56 -13.36 13.09
CA GLU A 401 10.34 -14.33 14.16
C GLU A 401 8.93 -14.21 14.76
N MET A 402 8.50 -12.99 15.05
CA MET A 402 7.16 -12.70 15.57
C MET A 402 6.06 -13.09 14.56
N GLU A 403 6.24 -12.78 13.28
CA GLU A 403 5.32 -13.15 12.21
C GLU A 403 5.16 -14.67 12.13
N ARG A 404 6.26 -15.44 12.12
CA ARG A 404 6.19 -16.91 12.10
C ARG A 404 5.40 -17.50 13.28
N LYS A 405 5.48 -16.86 14.45
CA LYS A 405 4.77 -17.32 15.65
C LYS A 405 3.27 -17.04 15.60
N THR A 406 2.92 -15.88 15.06
CA THR A 406 1.52 -15.43 14.99
C THR A 406 0.78 -15.98 13.77
N MET A 407 1.51 -16.32 12.71
CA MET A 407 1.02 -16.90 11.46
C MET A 407 0.89 -18.42 11.57
N ARG A 408 -0.24 -18.89 12.14
CA ARG A 408 -0.62 -20.31 12.10
C ARG A 408 -1.64 -20.56 10.98
N GLY A 409 -1.22 -21.28 9.94
CA GLY A 409 -2.11 -21.84 8.91
C GLY A 409 -1.68 -21.59 7.47
N ARG A 410 -0.46 -21.98 7.10
CA ARG A 410 -0.11 -22.20 5.68
C ARG A 410 -0.74 -23.53 5.26
N ASP A 411 -1.39 -23.56 4.10
CA ASP A 411 -2.22 -24.65 3.56
C ASP A 411 -3.65 -24.73 4.09
N ARG A 412 -4.48 -23.77 3.71
CA ARG A 412 -5.92 -24.03 3.59
C ARG A 412 -6.40 -23.74 2.18
N LYS A 413 -6.98 -24.76 1.52
CA LYS A 413 -7.77 -24.59 0.28
C LYS A 413 -8.96 -23.63 0.46
N VAL A 414 -9.36 -23.38 1.70
CA VAL A 414 -10.46 -22.49 2.07
C VAL A 414 -9.96 -21.53 3.14
N LEU A 415 -9.84 -20.25 2.78
CA LEU A 415 -9.58 -19.19 3.73
C LEU A 415 -10.86 -18.91 4.52
N LYS A 416 -10.72 -18.65 5.82
CA LYS A 416 -11.85 -18.35 6.71
C LYS A 416 -11.65 -17.01 7.39
N GLY A 417 -12.71 -16.22 7.42
CA GLY A 417 -12.78 -14.97 8.16
C GLY A 417 -14.13 -14.80 8.85
N VAL A 418 -14.36 -13.59 9.34
CA VAL A 418 -15.61 -13.21 9.98
C VAL A 418 -16.53 -12.57 8.95
N VAL A 419 -17.78 -13.00 8.93
CA VAL A 419 -18.82 -12.40 8.07
C VAL A 419 -19.09 -10.97 8.54
N ALA A 420 -18.83 -10.01 7.66
CA ALA A 420 -19.17 -8.61 7.86
C ALA A 420 -20.52 -8.27 7.24
N CYS A 421 -20.75 -8.68 5.99
CA CYS A 421 -22.01 -8.52 5.29
C CYS A 421 -22.29 -9.77 4.45
N ARG A 422 -23.50 -10.30 4.55
CA ARG A 422 -23.86 -11.58 3.92
C ARG A 422 -24.03 -11.44 2.41
N GLY A 423 -23.70 -12.52 1.70
CA GLY A 423 -23.89 -12.64 0.26
C GLY A 423 -22.97 -13.71 -0.33
N ARG A 424 -23.16 -13.97 -1.63
CA ARG A 424 -22.33 -14.91 -2.39
C ARG A 424 -21.96 -14.29 -3.71
N VAL A 425 -20.66 -14.23 -3.98
CA VAL A 425 -20.12 -13.60 -5.18
C VAL A 425 -18.93 -14.40 -5.68
N THR A 426 -18.77 -14.47 -6.99
CA THR A 426 -17.54 -14.94 -7.64
C THR A 426 -17.04 -13.83 -8.52
N GLY A 427 -15.75 -13.52 -8.44
CA GLY A 427 -15.15 -12.41 -9.18
C GLY A 427 -13.63 -12.46 -9.19
N THR A 428 -13.04 -11.58 -9.98
CA THR A 428 -11.58 -11.44 -10.09
C THR A 428 -11.03 -10.68 -8.89
N CYS A 429 -9.93 -11.16 -8.31
CA CYS A 429 -9.22 -10.55 -7.21
C CYS A 429 -8.49 -9.30 -7.69
N LYS A 430 -8.68 -8.20 -6.96
CA LYS A 430 -7.88 -6.99 -7.07
C LYS A 430 -7.42 -6.56 -5.69
N ILE A 431 -6.11 -6.63 -5.45
CA ILE A 431 -5.45 -6.22 -4.23
C ILE A 431 -5.20 -4.72 -4.28
N VAL A 432 -5.68 -4.00 -3.28
CA VAL A 432 -5.53 -2.55 -3.16
C VAL A 432 -5.26 -2.22 -1.69
N ILE A 433 -4.08 -1.69 -1.37
CA ILE A 433 -3.73 -1.28 -0.01
C ILE A 433 -4.08 0.19 0.20
N ARG A 434 -3.93 1.00 -0.86
CA ARG A 434 -4.24 2.44 -0.91
C ARG A 434 -5.00 2.80 -2.16
N ALA A 435 -5.80 3.87 -2.08
CA ALA A 435 -6.58 4.33 -3.23
C ALA A 435 -5.71 4.66 -4.45
N HIS A 436 -4.46 5.07 -4.24
CA HIS A 436 -3.51 5.32 -5.33
C HIS A 436 -2.99 4.02 -5.99
N ASP A 437 -3.00 2.88 -5.29
CA ASP A 437 -2.65 1.58 -5.90
C ASP A 437 -3.63 1.21 -7.01
N ALA A 438 -4.89 1.67 -6.88
CA ALA A 438 -5.92 1.49 -7.90
C ALA A 438 -5.73 2.41 -9.12
N ALA A 439 -4.73 3.30 -9.15
CA ALA A 439 -4.51 4.22 -10.27
C ALA A 439 -4.12 3.50 -11.58
N ILE A 440 -3.60 2.27 -11.50
CA ILE A 440 -3.33 1.41 -12.66
C ILE A 440 -4.46 0.38 -12.79
N GLY A 441 -5.41 0.64 -13.68
CA GLY A 441 -6.47 -0.29 -14.06
C GLY A 441 -7.77 -0.21 -13.23
N GLY A 442 -7.77 0.46 -12.07
CA GLY A 442 -8.94 0.62 -11.21
C GLY A 442 -9.45 -0.69 -10.61
N LEU A 443 -10.53 -0.59 -9.83
CA LEU A 443 -11.41 -1.73 -9.51
C LEU A 443 -12.61 -1.66 -10.46
N ARG A 444 -12.88 -2.74 -11.20
CA ARG A 444 -14.03 -2.84 -12.09
C ARG A 444 -15.25 -3.35 -11.34
N ALA A 445 -16.44 -3.00 -11.83
CA ALA A 445 -17.70 -3.46 -11.25
C ALA A 445 -17.74 -5.00 -11.18
N GLY A 446 -18.01 -5.54 -9.99
CA GLY A 446 -18.07 -6.99 -9.75
C GLY A 446 -16.74 -7.65 -9.40
N GLU A 447 -15.61 -6.95 -9.47
CA GLU A 447 -14.33 -7.46 -8.94
C GLU A 447 -14.33 -7.53 -7.42
N ILE A 448 -13.50 -8.42 -6.86
CA ILE A 448 -13.36 -8.63 -5.43
C ILE A 448 -12.19 -7.79 -4.93
N LEU A 449 -12.51 -6.78 -4.12
CA LEU A 449 -11.52 -5.93 -3.47
C LEU A 449 -10.88 -6.70 -2.32
N VAL A 450 -9.55 -6.86 -2.40
CA VAL A 450 -8.74 -7.51 -1.37
C VAL A 450 -7.80 -6.47 -0.76
N SER A 451 -7.72 -6.40 0.57
CA SER A 451 -6.83 -5.44 1.25
C SER A 451 -6.34 -5.95 2.61
N GLN A 452 -5.35 -5.28 3.20
CA GLN A 452 -4.97 -5.54 4.60
C GLN A 452 -6.10 -5.13 5.54
N SER A 453 -6.59 -3.91 5.37
CA SER A 453 -7.67 -3.27 6.12
C SER A 453 -8.28 -2.21 5.22
N THR A 454 -9.53 -1.83 5.44
CA THR A 454 -10.11 -0.71 4.70
C THR A 454 -9.84 0.60 5.44
N ASP A 455 -9.00 1.44 4.86
CA ASP A 455 -8.89 2.84 5.23
C ASP A 455 -9.97 3.69 4.53
N PRO A 456 -10.28 4.91 5.03
CA PRO A 456 -11.28 5.79 4.44
C PRO A 456 -11.05 6.19 2.97
N ASP A 457 -9.85 6.06 2.43
CA ASP A 457 -9.56 6.36 1.02
C ASP A 457 -10.11 5.29 0.06
N LEU A 458 -10.26 4.04 0.51
CA LEU A 458 -10.76 2.93 -0.30
C LEU A 458 -12.28 2.93 -0.49
N ILE A 459 -13.02 3.86 0.13
CA ILE A 459 -14.49 3.85 0.17
C ILE A 459 -15.13 3.83 -1.22
N ASN A 460 -14.59 4.62 -2.16
CA ASN A 460 -15.15 4.68 -3.51
C ASN A 460 -15.06 3.32 -4.21
N LEU A 461 -14.03 2.53 -3.87
CA LEU A 461 -13.85 1.18 -4.39
C LEU A 461 -14.82 0.19 -3.73
N LEU A 462 -15.14 0.37 -2.43
CA LEU A 462 -16.11 -0.48 -1.73
C LEU A 462 -17.49 -0.47 -2.40
N LYS A 463 -17.92 0.67 -2.95
CA LYS A 463 -19.22 0.78 -3.64
C LYS A 463 -19.26 -0.01 -4.96
N VAL A 464 -18.12 -0.14 -5.64
CA VAL A 464 -18.01 -0.79 -6.96
C VAL A 464 -17.67 -2.29 -6.82
N ALA A 465 -17.09 -2.68 -5.68
CA ALA A 465 -16.70 -4.05 -5.41
C ALA A 465 -17.89 -5.02 -5.43
N GLY A 466 -17.71 -6.17 -6.09
CA GLY A 466 -18.63 -7.29 -5.97
C GLY A 466 -18.59 -7.91 -4.58
N ALA A 467 -17.41 -7.98 -3.96
CA ALA A 467 -17.23 -8.32 -2.55
C ALA A 467 -15.96 -7.69 -1.98
N VAL A 468 -15.90 -7.59 -0.66
CA VAL A 468 -14.76 -7.00 0.06
C VAL A 468 -14.13 -8.03 1.00
N LEU A 469 -12.84 -8.26 0.84
CA LEU A 469 -12.04 -9.18 1.66
C LEU A 469 -10.93 -8.41 2.37
N THR A 470 -10.83 -8.54 3.69
CA THR A 470 -9.72 -7.95 4.44
C THR A 470 -8.98 -8.96 5.30
N GLU A 471 -7.66 -8.82 5.37
CA GLU A 471 -6.83 -9.64 6.25
C GLU A 471 -7.06 -9.30 7.73
N GLN A 472 -7.25 -8.02 8.02
CA GLN A 472 -7.52 -7.48 9.35
C GLN A 472 -8.89 -6.82 9.41
N GLY A 473 -9.50 -6.92 10.58
CA GLY A 473 -10.80 -6.33 10.86
C GLY A 473 -11.62 -7.22 11.77
N GLY A 474 -12.36 -6.59 12.67
CA GLY A 474 -13.45 -7.22 13.40
C GLY A 474 -14.79 -6.70 12.88
N VAL A 475 -15.88 -7.25 13.39
CA VAL A 475 -17.25 -6.89 12.97
C VAL A 475 -17.60 -5.42 13.27
N THR A 476 -16.80 -4.74 14.11
CA THR A 476 -16.81 -3.29 14.40
C THR A 476 -15.77 -2.49 13.60
N SER A 477 -15.18 -3.07 12.55
CA SER A 477 -14.22 -2.37 11.67
C SER A 477 -14.91 -1.43 10.69
N HIS A 478 -14.12 -0.52 10.12
CA HIS A 478 -14.57 0.40 9.07
C HIS A 478 -15.15 -0.38 7.88
N ALA A 479 -14.45 -1.44 7.44
CA ALA A 479 -14.89 -2.35 6.38
C ALA A 479 -16.28 -2.91 6.67
N ALA A 480 -16.45 -3.52 7.84
CA ALA A 480 -17.69 -4.19 8.19
C ALA A 480 -18.88 -3.23 8.26
N LEU A 481 -18.68 -2.06 8.87
CA LEU A 481 -19.73 -1.06 9.00
C LEU A 481 -20.20 -0.56 7.63
N ILE A 482 -19.26 -0.16 6.77
CA ILE A 482 -19.56 0.41 5.45
C ILE A 482 -20.17 -0.65 4.52
N CYS A 483 -19.62 -1.86 4.51
CA CYS A 483 -20.16 -2.93 3.66
C CYS A 483 -21.61 -3.28 4.04
N ARG A 484 -21.97 -3.22 5.33
CA ARG A 484 -23.37 -3.36 5.77
C ARG A 484 -24.25 -2.20 5.34
N GLU A 485 -23.76 -0.96 5.46
CA GLU A 485 -24.48 0.24 5.02
C GLU A 485 -24.77 0.17 3.50
N LEU A 486 -23.80 -0.28 2.71
CA LEU A 486 -23.92 -0.40 1.24
C LEU A 486 -24.59 -1.70 0.78
N GLY A 487 -24.65 -2.73 1.63
CA GLY A 487 -25.12 -4.07 1.27
C GLY A 487 -24.16 -4.85 0.37
N VAL A 488 -22.86 -4.58 0.48
CA VAL A 488 -21.79 -5.25 -0.29
C VAL A 488 -21.30 -6.47 0.48
N PRO A 489 -21.32 -7.68 -0.08
CA PRO A 489 -20.85 -8.90 0.60
C PRO A 489 -19.40 -8.75 1.08
N ALA A 490 -19.14 -9.11 2.34
CA ALA A 490 -17.83 -8.89 2.95
C ALA A 490 -17.43 -9.96 3.96
N VAL A 491 -16.17 -10.38 3.87
CA VAL A 491 -15.50 -11.28 4.84
C VAL A 491 -14.21 -10.64 5.29
N ILE A 492 -14.05 -10.45 6.58
CA ILE A 492 -12.96 -9.66 7.17
C ILE A 492 -12.17 -10.48 8.18
N GLY A 493 -10.96 -10.04 8.51
CA GLY A 493 -10.12 -10.78 9.47
C GLY A 493 -9.66 -12.13 8.93
N ILE A 494 -9.49 -12.25 7.62
CA ILE A 494 -9.03 -13.46 6.93
C ILE A 494 -7.51 -13.56 7.10
N ARG A 495 -7.06 -14.32 8.09
CA ARG A 495 -5.63 -14.45 8.40
C ARG A 495 -4.83 -15.01 7.22
N GLY A 496 -3.75 -14.35 6.83
CA GLY A 496 -2.88 -14.73 5.72
C GLY A 496 -3.49 -14.49 4.35
N LEU A 497 -4.55 -13.67 4.23
CA LEU A 497 -5.22 -13.41 2.96
C LEU A 497 -4.24 -12.95 1.88
N LEU A 498 -3.44 -11.92 2.16
CA LEU A 498 -2.53 -11.33 1.18
C LEU A 498 -1.35 -12.23 0.81
N ASP A 499 -1.08 -13.27 1.62
CA ASP A 499 -0.07 -14.29 1.29
C ASP A 499 -0.62 -15.40 0.38
N HIS A 500 -1.95 -15.57 0.32
CA HIS A 500 -2.58 -16.69 -0.38
C HIS A 500 -3.24 -16.31 -1.70
N VAL A 501 -3.62 -15.03 -1.89
CA VAL A 501 -4.27 -14.54 -3.11
C VAL A 501 -3.37 -13.58 -3.87
N ALA A 502 -3.53 -13.52 -5.19
CA ALA A 502 -2.85 -12.59 -6.08
C ALA A 502 -3.83 -11.83 -6.98
N ASP A 503 -3.40 -10.67 -7.48
CA ASP A 503 -4.14 -9.93 -8.51
C ASP A 503 -4.47 -10.86 -9.70
N GLY A 504 -5.73 -10.81 -10.14
CA GLY A 504 -6.23 -11.63 -11.24
C GLY A 504 -6.79 -13.00 -10.83
N ASP A 505 -6.54 -13.49 -9.61
CA ASP A 505 -7.13 -14.76 -9.16
C ASP A 505 -8.65 -14.68 -9.19
N THR A 506 -9.34 -15.72 -9.66
CA THR A 506 -10.80 -15.80 -9.52
C THR A 506 -11.11 -16.39 -8.15
N LEU A 507 -11.86 -15.65 -7.33
CA LEU A 507 -12.24 -16.04 -5.98
C LEU A 507 -13.74 -16.31 -5.91
N GLU A 508 -14.12 -17.41 -5.26
CA GLU A 508 -15.48 -17.66 -4.78
C GLU A 508 -15.57 -17.20 -3.32
N VAL A 509 -16.43 -16.23 -3.06
CA VAL A 509 -16.68 -15.65 -1.73
C VAL A 509 -18.06 -16.09 -1.25
N ASN A 510 -18.07 -16.90 -0.19
CA ASN A 510 -19.27 -17.26 0.54
C ASN A 510 -19.30 -16.51 1.86
N ALA A 511 -19.82 -15.28 1.82
CA ALA A 511 -19.99 -14.44 2.99
C ALA A 511 -21.21 -14.83 3.85
N GLU A 512 -21.92 -15.92 3.55
CA GLU A 512 -22.86 -16.52 4.50
C GLU A 512 -22.13 -17.39 5.54
N LYS A 513 -21.00 -18.00 5.13
CA LYS A 513 -20.19 -18.91 5.94
C LYS A 513 -18.82 -18.34 6.32
N GLY A 514 -18.46 -17.17 5.79
CA GLY A 514 -17.15 -16.55 5.99
C GLY A 514 -16.03 -17.32 5.30
N GLU A 515 -16.32 -17.96 4.16
CA GLU A 515 -15.37 -18.80 3.41
C GLU A 515 -14.97 -18.14 2.09
N VAL A 516 -13.67 -18.21 1.77
CA VAL A 516 -13.12 -17.75 0.48
C VAL A 516 -12.30 -18.87 -0.14
N ARG A 517 -12.50 -19.11 -1.44
CA ARG A 517 -11.79 -20.14 -2.21
C ARG A 517 -11.23 -19.55 -3.49
N ILE A 518 -10.00 -19.91 -3.82
CA ILE A 518 -9.42 -19.64 -5.14
C ILE A 518 -9.98 -20.72 -6.08
N VAL A 519 -10.81 -20.33 -7.04
CA VAL A 519 -11.41 -21.26 -8.02
C VAL A 519 -10.58 -21.36 -9.30
N GLN A 520 -9.86 -20.29 -9.65
CA GLN A 520 -8.88 -20.26 -10.73
C GLN A 520 -7.76 -19.32 -10.32
N SER A 521 -6.52 -19.78 -10.36
CA SER A 521 -5.39 -18.86 -10.20
C SER A 521 -5.13 -18.16 -11.53
N ALA A 522 -4.80 -16.88 -11.50
CA ALA A 522 -4.39 -16.19 -12.72
C ALA A 522 -3.15 -16.87 -13.31
N ASP A 523 -3.18 -17.18 -14.61
CA ASP A 523 -1.95 -17.38 -15.36
C ASP A 523 -1.16 -16.08 -15.23
N LYS A 524 -0.06 -16.13 -14.49
CA LYS A 524 0.77 -14.95 -14.20
C LYS A 524 1.25 -14.38 -15.54
N THR A 525 0.56 -13.38 -16.07
CA THR A 525 1.23 -12.30 -16.79
C THR A 525 1.86 -11.45 -15.69
N PRO A 526 3.17 -11.53 -15.48
CA PRO A 526 3.81 -10.76 -14.42
C PRO A 526 3.63 -9.29 -14.76
N ASP A 527 2.89 -8.58 -13.91
CA ASP A 527 3.06 -7.14 -13.78
C ASP A 527 4.54 -6.91 -13.43
N ALA A 528 5.32 -6.56 -14.44
CA ALA A 528 6.70 -6.14 -14.32
C ALA A 528 6.76 -4.79 -13.61
N VAL A 529 6.48 -4.80 -12.30
CA VAL A 529 6.61 -3.63 -11.42
C VAL A 529 7.51 -3.99 -10.24
N ILE A 530 8.80 -3.82 -10.51
CA ILE A 530 9.78 -3.15 -9.65
C ILE A 530 9.39 -3.03 -8.17
N SER A 531 10.02 -3.81 -7.29
CA SER A 531 10.11 -3.44 -5.87
C SER A 531 11.16 -2.34 -5.72
N LEU A 532 10.74 -1.09 -5.92
CA LEU A 532 11.54 0.13 -5.76
C LEU A 532 11.79 0.51 -4.29
N ALA A 533 11.42 -0.35 -3.34
CA ALA A 533 11.34 0.03 -1.94
C ALA A 533 12.70 0.22 -1.24
N SER A 534 13.84 0.20 -1.95
CA SER A 534 15.14 0.60 -1.37
C SER A 534 16.08 1.39 -2.28
N VAL A 535 15.71 1.67 -3.54
CA VAL A 535 16.60 2.43 -4.43
C VAL A 535 15.90 3.75 -4.73
N SER A 536 16.50 4.87 -4.34
CA SER A 536 15.97 6.17 -4.73
C SER A 536 15.89 6.22 -6.27
N GLN A 537 14.86 6.83 -6.87
CA GLN A 537 14.77 6.94 -8.33
C GLN A 537 15.99 7.65 -8.96
N LYS A 538 16.78 8.37 -8.15
CA LYS A 538 18.05 8.98 -8.58
C LYS A 538 19.19 7.94 -8.76
N ASP A 539 19.11 6.76 -8.14
CA ASP A 539 20.24 5.83 -7.98
C ASP A 539 20.11 4.47 -8.69
N VAL A 540 19.06 4.25 -9.48
CA VAL A 540 18.83 3.00 -10.23
C VAL A 540 19.83 2.76 -11.38
N GLY A 541 20.55 3.80 -11.82
CA GLY A 541 21.48 3.76 -12.95
C GLY A 541 20.82 3.78 -14.34
N GLY A 542 21.65 3.95 -15.38
CA GLY A 542 21.21 4.20 -16.76
C GLY A 542 20.39 3.06 -17.38
N LYS A 543 20.87 1.82 -17.28
CA LYS A 543 20.22 0.66 -17.92
C LYS A 543 18.88 0.32 -17.30
N ALA A 544 18.79 0.33 -15.97
CA ALA A 544 17.53 0.12 -15.26
C ALA A 544 16.50 1.18 -15.65
N ARG A 545 16.90 2.47 -15.68
CA ARG A 545 16.02 3.57 -16.11
C ARG A 545 15.57 3.42 -17.56
N GLY A 546 16.46 2.96 -18.45
CA GLY A 546 16.13 2.64 -19.83
C GLY A 546 15.05 1.56 -19.94
N LEU A 547 15.18 0.46 -19.19
CA LEU A 547 14.17 -0.61 -19.18
C LEU A 547 12.81 -0.16 -18.61
N ILE A 548 12.82 0.64 -17.54
CA ILE A 548 11.60 1.22 -16.97
C ILE A 548 10.89 2.09 -18.01
N ARG A 549 11.64 2.96 -18.70
CA ARG A 549 11.08 3.83 -19.74
C ARG A 549 10.49 3.03 -20.91
N LEU A 550 11.10 1.91 -21.29
CA LEU A 550 10.56 1.02 -22.32
C LEU A 550 9.22 0.42 -21.90
N ILE A 551 9.06 0.01 -20.64
CA ILE A 551 7.78 -0.47 -20.10
C ILE A 551 6.74 0.65 -20.13
N GLU A 552 7.09 1.86 -19.68
CA GLU A 552 6.20 3.03 -19.70
C GLU A 552 5.73 3.38 -21.12
N MET A 553 6.53 3.04 -22.14
CA MET A 553 6.21 3.19 -23.55
C MET A 553 5.34 2.06 -24.12
N GLY A 554 5.01 1.04 -23.34
CA GLY A 554 4.26 -0.13 -23.78
C GLY A 554 5.09 -1.15 -24.58
N CYS A 555 6.43 -1.02 -24.59
CA CYS A 555 7.29 -2.03 -25.19
C CYS A 555 7.27 -3.31 -24.36
N ARG A 556 7.32 -4.46 -25.02
CA ARG A 556 7.52 -5.74 -24.34
C ARG A 556 8.98 -5.87 -23.93
N VAL A 557 9.22 -5.96 -22.64
CA VAL A 557 10.56 -6.13 -22.05
C VAL A 557 10.56 -7.46 -21.29
N PRO A 558 11.60 -8.31 -21.41
CA PRO A 558 11.69 -9.51 -20.58
C PRO A 558 11.68 -9.15 -19.10
N ASP A 559 10.97 -9.93 -18.28
CA ASP A 559 10.84 -9.70 -16.85
C ASP A 559 12.19 -9.43 -16.20
N PHE A 560 12.26 -8.38 -15.39
CA PHE A 560 13.47 -8.05 -14.66
C PHE A 560 13.16 -7.54 -13.26
N VAL A 561 14.13 -7.71 -12.38
CA VAL A 561 14.17 -7.09 -11.05
C VAL A 561 15.44 -6.27 -10.92
N ILE A 562 15.36 -5.21 -10.12
CA ILE A 562 16.49 -4.34 -9.81
C ILE A 562 16.88 -4.62 -8.37
N LEU A 563 18.14 -4.96 -8.15
CA LEU A 563 18.73 -5.17 -6.84
C LEU A 563 19.69 -4.04 -6.50
N ASP A 564 19.66 -3.61 -5.25
CA ASP A 564 20.65 -2.70 -4.70
C ASP A 564 21.99 -3.45 -4.48
N SER A 565 23.08 -2.93 -5.05
CA SER A 565 24.39 -3.61 -4.99
C SER A 565 24.97 -3.69 -3.57
N GLU A 566 24.76 -2.70 -2.71
CA GLU A 566 25.21 -2.72 -1.31
C GLU A 566 24.42 -3.74 -0.49
N LYS A 567 23.10 -3.82 -0.73
CA LYS A 567 22.27 -4.84 -0.09
C LYS A 567 22.68 -6.26 -0.49
N VAL A 568 22.92 -6.49 -1.78
CA VAL A 568 23.39 -7.79 -2.28
C VAL A 568 24.77 -8.11 -1.71
N ARG A 569 25.67 -7.12 -1.66
CA ARG A 569 27.01 -7.27 -1.07
C ARG A 569 26.93 -7.75 0.38
N ARG A 570 26.09 -7.11 1.21
CA ARG A 570 25.90 -7.51 2.61
C ARG A 570 25.42 -8.96 2.75
N ILE A 571 24.39 -9.35 1.98
CA ILE A 571 23.84 -10.72 2.00
C ILE A 571 24.92 -11.76 1.66
N LEU A 572 25.81 -11.45 0.71
CA LEU A 572 26.85 -12.37 0.25
C LEU A 572 28.11 -12.38 1.12
N GLU A 573 28.41 -11.29 1.83
CA GLU A 573 29.54 -11.18 2.76
C GLU A 573 29.25 -11.89 4.09
N ASP A 574 28.02 -11.81 4.60
CA ASP A 574 27.59 -12.46 5.85
C ASP A 574 27.51 -13.99 5.73
N ASN A 575 27.47 -14.51 4.49
CA ASN A 575 27.43 -15.94 4.15
C ASN A 575 26.29 -16.72 4.85
N ASP A 576 25.19 -16.03 5.17
CA ASP A 576 24.00 -16.63 5.79
C ASP A 576 23.19 -17.38 4.72
N LEU A 577 23.22 -18.71 4.81
CA LEU A 577 22.48 -19.62 3.92
C LEU A 577 20.98 -19.34 3.90
N ILE A 578 20.41 -18.77 4.97
CA ILE A 578 18.99 -18.42 5.04
C ILE A 578 18.72 -17.20 4.17
N GLU A 579 19.51 -16.14 4.28
CA GLU A 579 19.33 -14.91 3.47
C GLU A 579 19.57 -15.15 1.98
N ILE A 580 20.54 -16.01 1.65
CA ILE A 580 20.81 -16.41 0.26
C ILE A 580 19.61 -17.19 -0.31
N ASN A 581 19.02 -18.10 0.46
CA ASN A 581 17.84 -18.86 0.04
C ASN A 581 16.60 -17.97 -0.08
N ASP A 582 16.42 -17.00 0.82
CA ASP A 582 15.34 -16.03 0.75
C ASP A 582 15.47 -15.10 -0.47
N LEU A 583 16.69 -14.66 -0.79
CA LEU A 583 16.97 -13.91 -2.02
C LEU A 583 16.60 -14.74 -3.26
N LYS A 584 17.02 -16.02 -3.32
CA LYS A 584 16.64 -16.93 -4.42
C LYS A 584 15.13 -17.12 -4.51
N ALA A 585 14.44 -17.32 -3.39
CA ALA A 585 12.99 -17.49 -3.35
C ALA A 585 12.25 -16.22 -3.80
N TRP A 586 12.73 -15.05 -3.38
CA TRP A 586 12.19 -13.75 -3.76
C TRP A 586 12.32 -13.53 -5.28
N ILE A 587 13.51 -13.76 -5.84
CA ILE A 587 13.77 -13.64 -7.28
C ILE A 587 12.90 -14.63 -8.06
N ARG A 588 12.84 -15.89 -7.63
CA ARG A 588 12.00 -16.93 -8.25
C ARG A 588 10.54 -16.52 -8.29
N THR A 589 10.03 -15.94 -7.20
CA THR A 589 8.63 -15.53 -7.09
C THR A 589 8.32 -14.34 -7.99
N ARG A 590 9.21 -13.35 -8.05
CA ARG A 590 9.01 -12.10 -8.80
C ARG A 590 9.23 -12.23 -10.30
N LEU A 591 10.21 -13.02 -10.72
CA LEU A 591 10.46 -13.29 -12.13
C LEU A 591 9.70 -14.52 -12.65
N SER A 592 8.95 -15.21 -11.78
CA SER A 592 8.27 -16.49 -12.10
C SER A 592 9.19 -17.52 -12.76
N VAL A 593 10.47 -17.56 -12.33
CA VAL A 593 11.53 -18.34 -12.98
C VAL A 593 11.42 -19.82 -12.62
N LYS A 594 11.28 -20.69 -13.62
CA LYS A 594 11.37 -22.15 -13.43
C LYS A 594 12.83 -22.58 -13.26
N GLN A 595 13.09 -23.72 -12.63
CA GLN A 595 14.47 -24.16 -12.32
C GLN A 595 15.37 -24.30 -13.56
N ALA A 596 14.80 -24.57 -14.74
CA ALA A 596 15.54 -24.68 -16.00
C ALA A 596 15.80 -23.32 -16.69
N GLU A 597 15.10 -22.26 -16.31
CA GLU A 597 15.22 -20.94 -16.95
C GLU A 597 16.50 -20.21 -16.50
N ARG A 598 16.98 -19.29 -17.33
CA ARG A 598 18.27 -18.62 -17.20
C ARG A 598 18.09 -17.11 -17.03
N LEU A 599 19.05 -16.48 -16.36
CA LEU A 599 19.06 -15.05 -16.03
C LEU A 599 20.28 -14.35 -16.62
N ALA A 600 20.10 -13.07 -16.92
CA ALA A 600 21.16 -12.11 -17.22
C ALA A 600 21.36 -11.20 -15.99
N VAL A 601 22.60 -11.07 -15.54
CA VAL A 601 23.03 -10.18 -14.44
C VAL A 601 23.75 -8.99 -15.05
N ARG A 602 23.10 -7.83 -15.07
CA ARG A 602 23.56 -6.62 -15.76
C ARG A 602 23.87 -5.51 -14.77
N SER A 603 24.97 -4.78 -15.01
CA SER A 603 25.28 -3.54 -14.29
C SER A 603 24.38 -2.39 -14.71
N SER A 604 23.99 -1.54 -13.77
CA SER A 604 23.30 -0.29 -14.01
C SER A 604 23.85 0.77 -13.05
N SER A 605 24.85 1.54 -13.51
CA SER A 605 25.45 2.63 -12.72
C SER A 605 25.02 4.00 -13.24
N ILE A 606 25.14 5.04 -12.41
CA ILE A 606 24.90 6.45 -12.79
C ILE A 606 26.08 6.97 -13.62
N ASP A 607 27.30 6.52 -13.31
CA ASP A 607 28.54 6.93 -13.97
C ASP A 607 28.76 6.25 -15.34
N GLU A 608 27.90 5.30 -15.74
CA GLU A 608 27.94 4.72 -17.10
C GLU A 608 27.55 5.74 -18.18
N ASP A 609 26.75 6.76 -17.83
CA ASP A 609 26.21 7.74 -18.79
C ASP A 609 26.73 9.18 -18.57
N ALA A 610 27.51 9.42 -17.51
CA ALA A 610 27.94 10.76 -17.11
C ALA A 610 29.22 11.27 -17.81
N ASP A 611 30.04 10.38 -18.36
CA ASP A 611 31.29 10.75 -19.02
C ASP A 611 31.07 11.03 -20.52
N LYS A 612 31.55 12.21 -20.96
CA LYS A 612 31.55 12.73 -22.34
C LYS A 612 32.42 11.92 -23.34
N THR A 613 32.74 10.68 -23.00
CA THR A 613 33.43 9.69 -23.83
C THR A 613 32.66 8.40 -23.66
N SER A 614 32.09 7.90 -24.75
CA SER A 614 31.20 6.73 -24.81
C SER A 614 31.78 5.52 -24.07
N ALA A 615 31.43 5.35 -22.79
CA ALA A 615 31.91 4.28 -21.91
C ALA A 615 31.13 2.97 -22.13
N ALA A 616 30.87 2.61 -23.38
CA ALA A 616 30.24 1.33 -23.71
C ALA A 616 31.12 0.18 -23.20
N GLY A 617 30.55 -0.68 -22.34
CA GLY A 617 31.24 -1.86 -21.82
C GLY A 617 32.13 -1.64 -20.58
N ARG A 618 32.00 -0.50 -19.87
CA ARG A 618 32.79 -0.23 -18.65
C ARG A 618 32.60 -1.30 -17.56
N PHE A 619 31.41 -1.83 -17.40
CA PHE A 619 31.09 -2.84 -16.39
C PHE A 619 30.66 -4.16 -17.03
N GLU A 620 30.98 -5.27 -16.36
CA GLU A 620 30.75 -6.62 -16.86
C GLU A 620 29.29 -7.05 -16.70
N THR A 621 28.81 -7.82 -17.66
CA THR A 621 27.48 -8.46 -17.65
C THR A 621 27.65 -9.96 -17.72
N PHE A 622 26.94 -10.70 -16.88
CA PHE A 622 26.96 -12.16 -16.86
C PHE A 622 25.66 -12.66 -17.47
N LEU A 623 25.76 -13.57 -18.43
CA LEU A 623 24.63 -14.14 -19.15
C LEU A 623 24.60 -15.65 -18.87
N ASP A 624 23.43 -16.26 -19.09
CA ASP A 624 23.19 -17.69 -18.94
C ASP A 624 23.37 -18.19 -17.49
N VAL A 625 22.83 -17.45 -16.51
CA VAL A 625 22.98 -17.74 -15.09
C VAL A 625 21.78 -18.53 -14.56
N SER A 626 22.01 -19.68 -13.93
CA SER A 626 20.94 -20.41 -13.23
C SER A 626 20.65 -19.80 -11.84
N LEU A 627 19.45 -20.03 -11.29
CA LEU A 627 19.12 -19.61 -9.92
C LEU A 627 20.03 -20.26 -8.87
N ASP A 628 20.57 -21.44 -9.15
CA ASP A 628 21.41 -22.17 -8.21
C ASP A 628 22.81 -21.55 -8.10
N GLU A 629 23.38 -21.12 -9.23
CA GLU A 629 24.69 -20.45 -9.34
C GLU A 629 24.62 -18.94 -9.05
N LEU A 630 23.42 -18.36 -9.03
CA LEU A 630 23.22 -16.91 -8.92
C LEU A 630 23.98 -16.22 -7.76
N PRO A 631 24.07 -16.77 -6.53
CA PRO A 631 24.81 -16.11 -5.45
C PRO A 631 26.31 -15.99 -5.75
N ASP A 632 26.90 -17.03 -6.33
CA ASP A 632 28.31 -17.05 -6.70
C ASP A 632 28.57 -16.05 -7.84
N VAL A 633 27.67 -16.01 -8.82
CA VAL A 633 27.75 -15.05 -9.93
C VAL A 633 27.56 -13.60 -9.45
N LEU A 634 26.64 -13.34 -8.51
CA LEU A 634 26.48 -12.00 -7.93
C LEU A 634 27.72 -11.57 -7.14
N LYS A 635 28.39 -12.51 -6.46
CA LYS A 635 29.64 -12.25 -5.75
C LYS A 635 30.76 -11.91 -6.73
N GLU A 636 30.90 -12.69 -7.79
CA GLU A 636 31.87 -12.44 -8.86
C GLU A 636 31.58 -11.11 -9.56
N PHE A 637 30.31 -10.83 -9.87
CA PHE A 637 29.84 -9.59 -10.48
C PHE A 637 30.30 -8.36 -9.69
N LEU A 638 30.09 -8.37 -8.37
CA LEU A 638 30.51 -7.25 -7.51
C LEU A 638 32.03 -7.10 -7.50
N GLN A 639 32.77 -8.20 -7.39
CA GLN A 639 34.23 -8.17 -7.36
C GLN A 639 34.85 -7.66 -8.67
N VAL A 640 34.32 -8.09 -9.81
CA VAL A 640 34.79 -7.65 -11.14
C VAL A 640 34.48 -6.17 -11.33
N ASN A 641 33.28 -5.74 -10.99
CA ASN A 641 32.87 -4.35 -11.18
C ASN A 641 33.51 -3.39 -10.18
N ASP A 642 33.86 -3.82 -8.96
CA ASP A 642 34.71 -3.06 -8.03
C ASP A 642 36.08 -2.75 -8.67
N LYS A 643 36.72 -3.79 -9.26
CA LYS A 643 38.02 -3.62 -9.94
C LYS A 643 37.92 -2.66 -11.13
N ARG A 644 36.83 -2.71 -11.90
CA ARG A 644 36.62 -1.81 -13.05
C ARG A 644 36.24 -0.38 -12.64
N ALA A 645 35.56 -0.23 -11.51
CA ALA A 645 35.26 1.09 -10.94
C ALA A 645 36.52 1.75 -10.36
N GLY A 646 37.49 0.96 -9.86
CA GLY A 646 38.62 1.46 -9.07
C GLY A 646 38.25 1.81 -7.62
N CYS A 647 36.99 1.59 -7.25
CA CYS A 647 36.39 1.75 -5.93
C CYS A 647 35.29 0.69 -5.76
N LYS A 648 34.52 0.74 -4.67
CA LYS A 648 33.32 -0.11 -4.57
C LYS A 648 32.33 0.29 -5.66
N TYR A 649 31.82 -0.68 -6.41
CA TYR A 649 30.78 -0.48 -7.40
C TYR A 649 29.54 0.12 -6.73
N CYS A 650 29.22 1.35 -7.12
CA CYS A 650 28.03 2.08 -6.69
C CYS A 650 27.02 2.09 -7.85
N GLY A 651 25.94 1.33 -7.70
CA GLY A 651 24.88 1.22 -8.70
C GLY A 651 23.90 0.11 -8.38
N SER A 652 23.01 -0.18 -9.32
CA SER A 652 22.08 -1.31 -9.21
C SER A 652 22.55 -2.52 -10.02
N VAL A 653 22.03 -3.69 -9.67
CA VAL A 653 22.18 -4.95 -10.41
C VAL A 653 20.82 -5.28 -11.01
N VAL A 654 20.73 -5.34 -12.33
CA VAL A 654 19.52 -5.75 -13.04
C VAL A 654 19.59 -7.26 -13.29
N LEU A 655 18.65 -8.01 -12.73
CA LEU A 655 18.44 -9.42 -13.04
C LEU A 655 17.29 -9.53 -14.02
N GLN A 656 17.58 -9.96 -15.25
CA GLN A 656 16.60 -10.05 -16.31
C GLN A 656 16.46 -11.49 -16.79
N LYS A 657 15.24 -11.95 -17.03
CA LYS A 657 14.96 -13.26 -17.60
C LYS A 657 15.55 -13.35 -19.01
N MET A 658 16.32 -14.41 -19.28
CA MET A 658 16.78 -14.68 -20.64
C MET A 658 15.65 -15.28 -21.46
N LEU A 659 15.50 -14.76 -22.67
CA LEU A 659 14.63 -15.34 -23.68
C LEU A 659 15.37 -16.43 -24.46
N HIS A 660 14.61 -17.34 -25.05
CA HIS A 660 15.08 -18.29 -26.06
C HIS A 660 14.51 -17.89 -27.43
N PRO A 661 15.03 -16.80 -28.03
CA PRO A 661 14.44 -16.25 -29.23
C PRO A 661 14.74 -17.09 -30.48
N GLU A 662 13.83 -17.04 -31.45
CA GLU A 662 14.12 -17.54 -32.81
C GLU A 662 15.19 -16.64 -33.46
N PHE A 663 15.06 -15.32 -33.27
CA PHE A 663 15.98 -14.32 -33.82
C PHE A 663 16.27 -13.21 -32.82
N SER A 664 17.48 -12.68 -32.82
CA SER A 664 17.82 -11.50 -32.03
C SER A 664 18.84 -10.62 -32.73
N GLY A 665 19.00 -9.40 -32.25
CA GLY A 665 19.79 -8.45 -32.98
C GLY A 665 19.88 -7.06 -32.35
N VAL A 666 20.39 -6.14 -33.16
CA VAL A 666 20.57 -4.74 -32.81
C VAL A 666 20.00 -3.86 -33.92
N CYS A 667 19.32 -2.78 -33.57
CA CYS A 667 18.87 -1.75 -34.50
C CYS A 667 19.48 -0.41 -34.12
N ILE A 668 20.26 0.17 -35.04
CA ILE A 668 20.90 1.48 -34.92
C ILE A 668 20.15 2.44 -35.82
N THR A 669 19.52 3.47 -35.24
CA THR A 669 18.63 4.35 -36.00
C THR A 669 19.34 5.52 -36.69
N SER A 670 20.60 5.78 -36.35
CA SER A 670 21.51 6.67 -37.07
C SER A 670 22.95 6.18 -36.89
N ASP A 671 23.62 5.81 -37.98
CA ASP A 671 24.98 5.31 -37.97
C ASP A 671 25.93 6.28 -38.68
N SER A 672 26.91 6.82 -37.93
CA SER A 672 27.86 7.83 -38.40
C SER A 672 28.79 7.35 -39.52
N ARG A 673 28.84 6.04 -39.80
CA ARG A 673 29.59 5.46 -40.92
C ARG A 673 28.93 5.75 -42.27
N PHE A 674 27.65 6.11 -42.29
CA PHE A 674 26.91 6.44 -43.50
C PHE A 674 26.66 7.94 -43.58
N THR A 675 27.08 8.56 -44.69
CA THR A 675 27.08 10.02 -44.87
C THR A 675 25.71 10.65 -45.09
N HIS A 676 24.64 9.84 -45.16
CA HIS A 676 23.26 10.28 -45.35
C HIS A 676 22.44 9.74 -44.16
N GLY A 677 22.06 10.62 -43.23
CA GLY A 677 21.41 10.28 -41.95
C GLY A 677 19.98 9.72 -42.04
N ASP A 678 19.60 9.13 -43.18
CA ASP A 678 18.27 8.60 -43.47
C ASP A 678 18.27 7.06 -43.59
N ILE A 679 19.29 6.36 -43.09
CA ILE A 679 19.37 4.89 -43.13
C ILE A 679 19.48 4.31 -41.72
N LEU A 680 18.56 3.40 -41.38
CA LEU A 680 18.65 2.55 -40.19
C LEU A 680 19.42 1.28 -40.53
N VAL A 681 20.24 0.81 -39.59
CA VAL A 681 21.00 -0.45 -39.71
C VAL A 681 20.43 -1.44 -38.71
N VAL A 682 19.86 -2.54 -39.20
CA VAL A 682 19.40 -3.66 -38.38
C VAL A 682 20.31 -4.86 -38.60
N GLU A 683 20.89 -5.37 -37.52
CA GLU A 683 21.66 -6.60 -37.51
C GLU A 683 20.82 -7.70 -36.86
N ALA A 684 20.78 -8.89 -37.45
CA ALA A 684 20.03 -10.02 -36.95
C ALA A 684 20.86 -11.32 -37.02
N ILE A 685 20.69 -12.17 -36.01
CA ILE A 685 21.20 -13.54 -35.94
C ILE A 685 20.09 -14.50 -35.49
N ALA A 686 20.22 -15.77 -35.84
CA ALA A 686 19.39 -16.82 -35.27
C ALA A 686 19.81 -17.10 -33.82
N GLY A 687 18.83 -17.29 -32.93
CA GLY A 687 19.08 -17.53 -31.50
C GLY A 687 19.47 -16.26 -30.72
N THR A 688 20.11 -16.45 -29.57
CA THR A 688 20.36 -15.40 -28.57
C THR A 688 21.46 -14.39 -28.95
N ASN A 689 21.31 -13.14 -28.50
CA ASN A 689 22.21 -12.02 -28.84
C ASN A 689 23.61 -12.08 -28.19
N VAL A 690 23.89 -13.12 -27.40
CA VAL A 690 25.18 -13.33 -26.70
C VAL A 690 26.36 -13.45 -27.67
N LEU A 691 26.15 -14.10 -28.81
CA LEU A 691 27.21 -14.34 -29.80
C LEU A 691 27.50 -13.11 -30.67
N LEU A 692 26.49 -12.25 -30.86
CA LEU A 692 26.59 -11.01 -31.62
C LEU A 692 27.40 -9.95 -30.84
N THR A 693 27.05 -9.73 -29.58
CA THR A 693 27.71 -8.75 -28.70
C THR A 693 29.19 -9.09 -28.42
N LYS A 694 29.58 -10.36 -28.52
CA LYS A 694 30.97 -10.83 -28.40
C LYS A 694 31.73 -10.88 -29.74
N GLY A 695 31.09 -10.53 -30.86
CA GLY A 695 31.72 -10.48 -32.19
C GLY A 695 32.10 -11.85 -32.78
N HIS A 696 31.45 -12.94 -32.33
CA HIS A 696 31.79 -14.31 -32.74
C HIS A 696 31.00 -14.82 -33.95
N VAL A 697 29.96 -14.10 -34.38
CA VAL A 697 29.09 -14.48 -35.50
C VAL A 697 28.92 -13.28 -36.44
N LEU A 698 28.92 -13.53 -37.74
CA LEU A 698 28.60 -12.53 -38.76
C LEU A 698 27.07 -12.37 -38.85
N PRO A 699 26.50 -11.21 -38.49
CA PRO A 699 25.06 -10.99 -38.57
C PRO A 699 24.58 -10.81 -40.01
N HIS A 700 23.29 -11.06 -40.24
CA HIS A 700 22.58 -10.53 -41.38
C HIS A 700 22.35 -9.04 -41.16
N ARG A 701 22.77 -8.21 -42.11
CA ARG A 701 22.61 -6.75 -42.02
C ARG A 701 21.57 -6.26 -43.02
N PHE A 702 20.61 -5.52 -42.49
CA PHE A 702 19.54 -4.87 -43.23
C PHE A 702 19.73 -3.37 -43.15
N PHE A 703 19.76 -2.72 -44.30
CA PHE A 703 19.76 -1.27 -44.44
C PHE A 703 18.36 -0.83 -44.81
N VAL A 704 17.73 -0.05 -43.94
CA VAL A 704 16.34 0.39 -44.13
C VAL A 704 16.31 1.89 -44.31
N ASP A 705 15.80 2.35 -45.43
CA ASP A 705 15.59 3.77 -45.72
C ASP A 705 14.47 4.32 -44.83
N ARG A 706 14.76 5.42 -44.13
CA ARG A 706 13.91 6.03 -43.12
C ARG A 706 12.61 6.60 -43.68
N GLN A 707 12.63 7.09 -44.93
CA GLN A 707 11.50 7.78 -45.54
C GLN A 707 10.59 6.84 -46.33
N THR A 708 11.19 5.90 -47.04
CA THR A 708 10.49 4.99 -47.94
C THR A 708 10.18 3.64 -47.28
N GLY A 709 10.95 3.25 -46.25
CA GLY A 709 10.91 1.91 -45.68
C GLY A 709 11.57 0.85 -46.57
N ASP A 710 12.25 1.26 -47.66
CA ASP A 710 12.91 0.36 -48.58
C ASP A 710 14.09 -0.34 -47.89
N MET A 711 14.09 -1.67 -47.96
CA MET A 711 15.08 -2.51 -47.27
C MET A 711 16.05 -3.13 -48.28
N LYS A 712 17.36 -2.96 -48.03
CA LYS A 712 18.45 -3.63 -48.73
C LYS A 712 19.18 -4.56 -47.78
N VAL A 713 19.47 -5.77 -48.25
CA VAL A 713 20.18 -6.79 -47.44
C VAL A 713 21.62 -6.92 -47.92
N ASP A 714 22.56 -6.91 -46.99
CA ASP A 714 23.96 -7.25 -47.28
C ASP A 714 24.10 -8.78 -47.39
N LYS A 715 24.59 -9.28 -48.53
CA LYS A 715 24.55 -10.72 -48.84
C LYS A 715 25.57 -11.51 -48.00
N SER A 716 25.09 -12.43 -47.16
CA SER A 716 25.88 -13.50 -46.52
C SER A 716 25.10 -14.83 -46.57
N PRO A 717 25.74 -16.02 -46.70
CA PRO A 717 25.11 -17.23 -47.20
C PRO A 717 24.53 -18.10 -46.06
N ASN A 718 23.23 -17.96 -45.80
CA ASN A 718 22.38 -19.07 -45.32
C ASN A 718 20.89 -18.68 -45.39
N SER A 719 20.04 -19.67 -45.58
CA SER A 719 18.79 -19.62 -46.36
C SER A 719 17.50 -19.27 -45.61
N ASP A 720 17.52 -18.72 -44.41
CA ASP A 720 16.31 -18.40 -43.64
C ASP A 720 15.98 -16.88 -43.63
N LEU A 721 16.21 -16.20 -44.76
CA LEU A 721 16.11 -14.74 -44.88
C LEU A 721 14.66 -14.20 -44.94
N ASP A 722 13.72 -14.96 -45.49
CA ASP A 722 12.36 -14.46 -45.76
C ASP A 722 11.51 -14.33 -44.48
N GLU A 723 11.70 -15.23 -43.51
CA GLU A 723 10.99 -15.19 -42.22
C GLU A 723 11.53 -14.05 -41.32
N VAL A 724 12.84 -13.78 -41.38
CA VAL A 724 13.48 -12.66 -40.68
C VAL A 724 13.03 -11.32 -41.27
N ALA A 725 12.98 -11.19 -42.60
CA ALA A 725 12.66 -9.95 -43.30
C ALA A 725 11.28 -9.36 -42.94
N GLY A 726 10.27 -10.21 -42.71
CA GLY A 726 8.94 -9.78 -42.25
C GLY A 726 8.98 -9.15 -40.85
N ASN A 727 9.83 -9.70 -39.97
CA ASN A 727 10.00 -9.26 -38.58
C ASN A 727 10.84 -7.97 -38.46
N ILE A 728 11.78 -7.73 -39.38
CA ILE A 728 12.64 -6.52 -39.39
C ILE A 728 11.81 -5.23 -39.47
N ARG A 729 10.71 -5.20 -40.23
CA ARG A 729 9.85 -4.00 -40.30
C ARG A 729 9.29 -3.61 -38.94
N THR A 730 8.85 -4.58 -38.16
CA THR A 730 8.37 -4.36 -36.78
C THR A 730 9.47 -3.83 -35.88
N VAL A 731 10.71 -4.34 -36.01
CA VAL A 731 11.88 -3.82 -35.28
C VAL A 731 12.12 -2.35 -35.62
N VAL A 732 12.09 -1.99 -36.91
CA VAL A 732 12.31 -0.62 -37.37
C VAL A 732 11.24 0.32 -36.83
N THR A 733 9.96 -0.05 -36.93
CA THR A 733 8.85 0.77 -36.40
C THR A 733 9.02 1.03 -34.91
N VAL A 734 9.22 -0.02 -34.11
CA VAL A 734 9.41 0.12 -32.66
C VAL A 734 10.67 0.92 -32.34
N SER A 735 11.75 0.74 -33.09
CA SER A 735 13.00 1.49 -32.86
C SER A 735 12.86 2.98 -33.18
N LEU A 736 12.07 3.35 -34.19
CA LEU A 736 11.75 4.75 -34.50
C LEU A 736 10.84 5.39 -33.45
N GLU A 737 9.87 4.64 -32.92
CA GLU A 737 9.05 5.08 -31.78
C GLU A 737 9.90 5.31 -30.52
N ILE A 738 10.87 4.42 -30.27
CA ILE A 738 11.87 4.59 -29.20
C ILE A 738 12.71 5.84 -29.45
N GLU A 739 13.20 6.06 -30.66
CA GLU A 739 13.98 7.24 -31.04
C GLU A 739 13.24 8.55 -30.76
N GLU A 740 12.00 8.67 -31.22
CA GLU A 740 11.17 9.86 -31.06
C GLU A 740 11.01 10.21 -29.57
N LYS A 741 10.71 9.20 -28.75
CA LYS A 741 10.52 9.38 -27.30
C LYS A 741 11.82 9.66 -26.56
N PHE A 742 12.95 9.10 -27.01
CA PHE A 742 14.28 9.35 -26.42
C PHE A 742 14.89 10.69 -26.86
N GLY A 743 14.32 11.34 -27.88
CA GLY A 743 14.71 12.68 -28.33
C GLY A 743 16.01 12.72 -29.13
N GLY A 744 16.33 11.64 -29.84
CA GLY A 744 17.51 11.52 -30.70
C GLY A 744 17.83 10.07 -31.02
N PRO A 745 18.83 9.81 -31.90
CA PRO A 745 19.14 8.48 -32.39
C PRO A 745 19.38 7.45 -31.28
N VAL A 746 18.98 6.20 -31.50
CA VAL A 746 19.03 5.14 -30.51
C VAL A 746 19.68 3.86 -31.05
N ASP A 747 20.26 3.12 -30.12
CA ASP A 747 20.79 1.77 -30.27
C ASP A 747 19.86 0.83 -29.47
N VAL A 748 19.16 -0.07 -30.16
CA VAL A 748 18.13 -0.94 -29.61
C VAL A 748 18.54 -2.40 -29.75
N GLU A 749 18.74 -3.10 -28.63
CA GLU A 749 18.88 -4.55 -28.60
C GLU A 749 17.49 -5.20 -28.55
N TRP A 750 17.24 -6.14 -29.46
CA TRP A 750 15.93 -6.76 -29.62
C TRP A 750 16.01 -8.29 -29.76
N ALA A 751 14.90 -8.95 -29.48
CA ALA A 751 14.72 -10.39 -29.65
C ALA A 751 13.28 -10.72 -30.05
N PHE A 752 13.11 -11.64 -30.99
CA PHE A 752 11.83 -12.27 -31.29
C PHE A 752 11.74 -13.60 -30.58
N ALA A 753 10.74 -13.76 -29.71
CA ALA A 753 10.44 -15.01 -29.02
C ALA A 753 8.92 -15.20 -29.01
N ASP A 754 8.45 -16.43 -29.26
CA ASP A 754 7.02 -16.77 -29.23
C ASP A 754 6.17 -15.88 -30.16
N ASN A 755 6.68 -15.55 -31.35
CA ASN A 755 6.08 -14.61 -32.33
C ASN A 755 5.95 -13.16 -31.85
N ASN A 756 6.67 -12.75 -30.81
CA ASN A 756 6.59 -11.40 -30.25
C ASN A 756 7.95 -10.71 -30.24
N LEU A 757 7.96 -9.41 -30.56
CA LEU A 757 9.14 -8.57 -30.43
C LEU A 757 9.32 -8.14 -28.97
N TYR A 758 10.47 -8.45 -28.40
CA TYR A 758 10.95 -7.98 -27.10
C TYR A 758 12.10 -7.00 -27.28
N VAL A 759 12.07 -5.91 -26.54
CA VAL A 759 13.17 -4.96 -26.43
C VAL A 759 14.00 -5.35 -25.20
N LEU A 760 15.23 -5.78 -25.45
CA LEU A 760 16.16 -6.23 -24.41
C LEU A 760 16.86 -5.04 -23.75
N GLN A 761 17.12 -3.99 -24.52
CA GLN A 761 17.73 -2.74 -24.06
C GLN A 761 17.56 -1.64 -25.13
N ALA A 762 17.51 -0.37 -24.71
CA ALA A 762 17.64 0.78 -25.60
C ALA A 762 18.57 1.84 -24.99
N ARG A 763 19.41 2.47 -25.82
CA ARG A 763 20.32 3.55 -25.42
C ARG A 763 20.31 4.67 -26.45
N ARG A 764 20.55 5.91 -26.01
CA ARG A 764 20.71 7.04 -26.93
C ARG A 764 22.14 7.06 -27.49
N ILE A 765 22.26 7.27 -28.80
CA ILE A 765 23.52 7.49 -29.48
C ILE A 765 23.88 8.97 -29.35
N ILE A 766 25.05 9.26 -28.78
CA ILE A 766 25.60 10.60 -28.66
C ILE A 766 26.73 10.71 -29.70
N HIS A 767 26.59 11.64 -30.64
CA HIS A 767 27.59 11.93 -31.67
C HIS A 767 28.66 12.90 -31.18
#